data_AF-A0A1E5NZB0-F1
#
_entry.id   AF-A0A1E5NZB0-F1
#
_cell.length_a   1.000
_cell.length_b   1.000
_cell.length_c   1.000
_cell.angle_alpha   90.00
_cell.angle_beta   90.00
_cell.angle_gamma   90.00
#
_symmetry.space_group_name_H-M   'P 1'
#
loop_
_entity.id
_entity.type
_entity.pdbx_description
1 polymer ?
#
loop_
_entity_poly.entity_id
_entity_poly.type
_entity_poly.pdbx_seq_one_letter_code
_entity_poly.pdbx_strand_id
1 'polypeptide(L)'
;MAYLVMTEISRLLAALTVADRSAYPAGALSGWPGFAPWRDEKRAGAVDVWRLAAPHLTLTGGADGRELVLGWIRTYLLLDIIVFAPAYVLAVYLLLRKIWDMLGEDSPLSEAWIRGLALGVLVFDWCETGCTWFLVGDLSSQPSVRWAHTVAVFSCLKWFTLAVIALFGLLGLARILQKSLAVWLGGWAGGTMSTRGVWTRHRNQLGVLLVLGLLVVMPGGGPLEQLPDIERAWAHNRMGRELMGDVLGPVVTLFGLCLALWVAGRWALLHGVPTERKPQGKGSLICLLVLGVILGGAAFVLFRWGYGTLGALAIPIIMVVLAVWSLCLPQAWREPAAEETQFPPADERKRVRSIGRALAVVPLAIAGLGLTRAYARPYFLGSSIAANTEKASFFGGYAQVVAWFWFGVATAVLAGPVVYELIRFAEERWLDRPKLPLQAGWHDRRRWVPALLGGVLLLAAVSMGVPLALDPIGWGPRLRSLGVLVLVLATVTLIAGWLARHAEYHLPLPALRYLHFRLTPIWLLVVGALVLEAQLDTVGGYHEVRLRPRAASAGPPAKSFDAAAHFDAWFTGVKSCMDSDAKLKEATAVPMVFVAAPGGGIRAAYWTGSAMDELTKSPCAQDMVFGASGVSGGSLGLVGYTLGPKAGQPIEHQGREFAESLTGEDTLAANLAAMFYRDLPRALHGINNLGSIRPGDRAAVFERSWERIDPRLKKEFLSDTRLPDGRSPRRPLLLLNGTDVSSGCRVVVSSVLAAGGPVKDADPALNCQRAEVAALPGGGHKVVDPSRFAAAAIDAAAYTDKLGCKEKEQNQGLRLSTAVHLAARFPYVSPSGRMHHCITPPQAPHTRKMPPQTLADLDGGLLESSGLALLLELWEKLEPQVAAHNKAVANGGGGRLVLPLIAVLDNHYQSLGAAPRAQRQMELLAPLIASKAPKAALSATALGQVALYRFSGALPGTTVPPKIHVGALECPQVRSFFVAPSDRPGIAAPLGWVLSAMSKNDLDKQLKELVEAEGGACQAADSAAQDSPRGETPATFSTLLKLLEGPVTAVAR
;
A
#
# COMPACT_ATOMS: atom_id res chain seq x y z
N MET A 1 -11.53 -15.88 -13.63
CA MET A 1 -10.31 -16.69 -13.80
C MET A 1 -9.57 -16.33 -15.08
N ALA A 2 -10.11 -16.63 -16.28
CA ALA A 2 -9.45 -16.33 -17.57
C ALA A 2 -8.94 -14.88 -17.67
N TYR A 3 -9.78 -13.90 -17.31
CA TYR A 3 -9.40 -12.49 -17.23
C TYR A 3 -8.15 -12.21 -16.38
N LEU A 4 -7.99 -12.87 -15.22
CA LEU A 4 -6.83 -12.68 -14.34
C LEU A 4 -5.56 -13.23 -14.98
N VAL A 5 -5.65 -14.43 -15.56
CA VAL A 5 -4.53 -15.07 -16.27
C VAL A 5 -4.13 -14.23 -17.48
N MET A 6 -5.09 -13.78 -18.27
CA MET A 6 -4.86 -12.87 -19.41
C MET A 6 -4.24 -11.55 -18.97
N THR A 7 -4.63 -11.01 -17.81
CA THR A 7 -4.04 -9.78 -17.25
C THR A 7 -2.58 -9.99 -16.85
N GLU A 8 -2.24 -11.12 -16.22
CA GLU A 8 -0.84 -11.44 -15.89
C GLU A 8 0.02 -11.69 -17.14
N ILE A 9 -0.50 -12.38 -18.15
CA ILE A 9 0.17 -12.51 -19.45
C ILE A 9 0.38 -11.14 -20.09
N SER A 10 -0.64 -10.28 -20.07
CA SER A 10 -0.53 -8.92 -20.61
C SER A 10 0.52 -8.09 -19.89
N ARG A 11 0.74 -8.30 -18.58
CA ARG A 11 1.80 -7.64 -17.81
C ARG A 11 3.19 -8.18 -18.16
N LEU A 12 3.32 -9.49 -18.38
CA LEU A 12 4.58 -10.09 -18.86
C LEU A 12 4.99 -9.52 -20.23
N LEU A 13 4.03 -9.39 -21.15
CA LEU A 13 4.27 -8.78 -22.46
C LEU A 13 4.58 -7.28 -22.37
N ALA A 14 3.95 -6.57 -21.43
CA ALA A 14 4.23 -5.14 -21.19
C ALA A 14 5.62 -4.90 -20.60
N ALA A 15 6.20 -5.88 -19.90
CA ALA A 15 7.56 -5.78 -19.35
C ALA A 15 8.65 -6.04 -20.41
N LEU A 16 8.30 -6.50 -21.61
CA LEU A 16 9.22 -6.62 -22.73
C LEU A 16 9.50 -5.23 -23.31
N THR A 17 10.70 -4.72 -23.07
CA THR A 17 11.15 -3.40 -23.52
C THR A 17 12.34 -3.53 -24.48
N VAL A 18 12.43 -2.58 -25.41
CA VAL A 18 13.55 -2.41 -26.33
C VAL A 18 13.90 -0.93 -26.32
N ALA A 19 15.19 -0.60 -26.31
CA ALA A 19 15.67 0.78 -26.34
C ALA A 19 15.00 1.57 -27.49
N ASP A 20 14.66 2.83 -27.23
CA ASP A 20 14.00 3.75 -28.18
C ASP A 20 12.62 3.33 -28.69
N ARG A 21 12.01 2.27 -28.14
CA ARG A 21 10.65 1.83 -28.46
C ARG A 21 9.76 1.85 -27.22
N SER A 22 8.46 2.03 -27.43
CA SER A 22 7.45 1.94 -26.36
C SER A 22 7.19 0.48 -25.99
N ALA A 23 6.88 0.24 -24.71
CA ALA A 23 6.39 -1.05 -24.24
C ALA A 23 4.91 -1.26 -24.59
N TYR A 24 4.51 -2.51 -24.86
CA TYR A 24 3.15 -2.83 -25.29
C TYR A 24 2.53 -3.98 -24.47
N PRO A 25 1.36 -3.77 -23.83
CA PRO A 25 0.58 -4.85 -23.25
C PRO A 25 -0.13 -5.69 -24.33
N ALA A 26 -0.66 -6.86 -23.98
CA ALA A 26 -1.49 -7.67 -24.89
C ALA A 26 -2.67 -6.88 -25.48
N GLY A 27 -3.23 -5.94 -24.71
CA GLY A 27 -4.29 -5.04 -25.16
C GLY A 27 -3.90 -4.12 -26.32
N ALA A 28 -2.62 -4.02 -26.69
CA ALA A 28 -2.21 -3.36 -27.93
C ALA A 28 -2.72 -4.08 -29.18
N LEU A 29 -2.97 -5.40 -29.11
CA LEU A 29 -3.48 -6.21 -30.22
C LEU A 29 -5.01 -6.10 -30.35
N SER A 30 -5.73 -6.38 -29.25
CA SER A 30 -7.20 -6.60 -29.25
C SER A 30 -8.00 -5.63 -28.35
N GLY A 31 -7.35 -4.56 -27.86
CA GLY A 31 -7.98 -3.55 -27.01
C GLY A 31 -8.82 -2.51 -27.77
N TRP A 32 -9.48 -1.62 -27.03
CA TRP A 32 -10.22 -0.48 -27.62
C TRP A 32 -9.26 0.37 -28.48
N PRO A 33 -9.52 0.55 -29.79
CA PRO A 33 -8.59 1.27 -30.68
C PRO A 33 -8.54 2.78 -30.39
N GLY A 34 -9.41 3.30 -29.53
CA GLY A 34 -9.60 4.73 -29.30
C GLY A 34 -10.61 5.30 -30.28
N PHE A 35 -10.75 6.63 -30.29
CA PHE A 35 -11.44 7.34 -31.38
C PHE A 35 -10.57 7.45 -32.66
N ALA A 36 -9.41 6.80 -32.68
CA ALA A 36 -8.49 6.70 -33.81
C ALA A 36 -8.41 5.23 -34.26
N PRO A 37 -9.40 4.73 -35.03
CA PRO A 37 -9.59 3.31 -35.32
C PRO A 37 -8.40 2.64 -36.04
N TRP A 38 -7.62 3.42 -36.79
CA TRP A 38 -6.56 2.97 -37.70
C TRP A 38 -5.14 3.06 -37.08
N ARG A 39 -4.98 2.60 -35.83
CA ARG A 39 -3.66 2.56 -35.15
C ARG A 39 -2.86 1.30 -35.51
N ASP A 40 -2.72 1.02 -36.80
CA ASP A 40 -2.08 -0.21 -37.30
C ASP A 40 -0.59 -0.29 -36.91
N GLU A 41 0.06 0.87 -36.86
CA GLU A 41 1.45 1.03 -36.41
C GLU A 41 1.66 0.54 -34.96
N LYS A 42 0.66 0.66 -34.07
CA LYS A 42 0.79 0.18 -32.70
C LYS A 42 0.74 -1.34 -32.60
N ARG A 43 -0.08 -1.99 -33.43
CA ARG A 43 -0.22 -3.47 -33.45
C ARG A 43 1.03 -4.11 -34.05
N ALA A 44 1.49 -3.60 -35.19
CA ALA A 44 2.75 -4.02 -35.80
C ALA A 44 3.94 -3.72 -34.88
N GLY A 45 3.97 -2.53 -34.26
CA GLY A 45 5.00 -2.12 -33.31
C GLY A 45 5.07 -3.01 -32.08
N ALA A 46 3.94 -3.49 -31.56
CA ALA A 46 3.90 -4.44 -30.44
C ALA A 46 4.55 -5.79 -30.81
N VAL A 47 4.19 -6.36 -31.96
CA VAL A 47 4.78 -7.63 -32.45
C VAL A 47 6.28 -7.47 -32.70
N ASP A 48 6.71 -6.34 -33.27
CA ASP A 48 8.12 -6.04 -33.49
C ASP A 48 8.92 -5.91 -32.18
N VAL A 49 8.37 -5.21 -31.17
CA VAL A 49 9.02 -5.08 -29.86
C VAL A 49 9.17 -6.45 -29.20
N TRP A 50 8.11 -7.27 -29.20
CA TRP A 50 8.18 -8.60 -28.61
C TRP A 50 9.14 -9.53 -29.35
N ARG A 51 9.21 -9.44 -30.69
CA ARG A 51 10.18 -10.18 -31.50
C ARG A 51 11.62 -9.79 -31.16
N LEU A 52 11.90 -8.49 -31.02
CA LEU A 52 13.24 -7.98 -30.72
C LEU A 52 13.64 -8.26 -29.27
N ALA A 53 12.70 -8.23 -28.33
CA ALA A 53 12.96 -8.52 -26.92
C ALA A 53 13.07 -10.02 -26.62
N ALA A 54 12.37 -10.88 -27.37
CA ALA A 54 12.31 -12.32 -27.11
C ALA A 54 13.68 -13.04 -27.04
N PRO A 55 14.67 -12.77 -27.92
CA PRO A 55 15.99 -13.39 -27.83
C PRO A 55 16.78 -13.03 -26.56
N HIS A 56 16.47 -11.88 -25.94
CA HIS A 56 17.15 -11.40 -24.75
C HIS A 56 16.54 -11.96 -23.44
N LEU A 57 15.46 -12.73 -23.52
CA LEU A 57 14.92 -13.50 -22.40
C LEU A 57 15.83 -14.68 -22.06
N THR A 58 16.91 -14.42 -21.31
CA THR A 58 17.77 -15.47 -20.78
C THR A 58 17.12 -16.10 -19.54
N LEU A 59 16.30 -17.12 -19.76
CA LEU A 59 15.81 -17.99 -18.70
C LEU A 59 16.72 -19.21 -18.59
N THR A 60 17.17 -19.54 -17.38
CA THR A 60 18.00 -20.71 -17.10
C THR A 60 17.25 -21.98 -17.50
N GLY A 61 17.75 -22.71 -18.52
CA GLY A 61 17.12 -23.95 -19.00
C GLY A 61 17.16 -24.21 -20.51
N GLY A 62 17.72 -23.29 -21.32
CA GLY A 62 17.91 -23.51 -22.76
C GLY A 62 16.65 -23.43 -23.63
N ALA A 63 15.51 -23.00 -23.07
CA ALA A 63 14.30 -22.74 -23.84
C ALA A 63 14.47 -21.46 -24.68
N ASP A 64 14.07 -21.52 -25.96
CA ASP A 64 14.07 -20.36 -26.85
C ASP A 64 13.07 -19.31 -26.32
N GLY A 65 13.57 -18.12 -25.96
CA GLY A 65 12.75 -17.02 -25.46
C GLY A 65 11.62 -16.62 -26.43
N ARG A 66 11.79 -16.89 -27.73
CA ARG A 66 10.76 -16.73 -28.75
C ARG A 66 9.59 -17.71 -28.56
N GLU A 67 9.87 -18.98 -28.29
CA GLU A 67 8.82 -19.98 -28.03
C GLU A 67 8.01 -19.64 -26.78
N LEU A 68 8.67 -19.11 -25.76
CA LEU A 68 8.02 -18.69 -24.53
C LEU A 68 7.04 -17.53 -24.75
N VAL A 69 7.49 -16.47 -25.42
CA VAL A 69 6.64 -15.30 -25.73
C VAL A 69 5.48 -15.72 -26.63
N LEU A 70 5.72 -16.59 -27.62
CA LEU A 70 4.65 -17.19 -28.43
C LEU A 70 3.68 -18.00 -27.57
N GLY A 71 4.17 -18.80 -26.62
CA GLY A 71 3.35 -19.55 -25.67
C GLY A 71 2.42 -18.66 -24.86
N TRP A 72 2.92 -17.53 -24.36
CA TRP A 72 2.13 -16.52 -23.65
C TRP A 72 1.02 -15.95 -24.54
N ILE A 73 1.36 -15.47 -25.74
CA ILE A 73 0.39 -14.86 -26.66
C ILE A 73 -0.65 -15.89 -27.09
N ARG A 74 -0.25 -17.12 -27.44
CA ARG A 74 -1.17 -18.19 -27.84
C ARG A 74 -2.11 -18.56 -26.71
N THR A 75 -1.62 -18.65 -25.47
CA THR A 75 -2.48 -18.91 -24.31
C THR A 75 -3.46 -17.75 -24.05
N TYR A 76 -3.01 -16.50 -24.20
CA TYR A 76 -3.89 -15.33 -24.11
C TYR A 76 -5.04 -15.42 -25.13
N LEU A 77 -4.73 -15.68 -26.40
CA LEU A 77 -5.72 -15.78 -27.47
C LEU A 77 -6.66 -16.99 -27.29
N LEU A 78 -6.14 -18.14 -26.84
CA LEU A 78 -6.94 -19.32 -26.54
C LEU A 78 -7.91 -19.08 -25.38
N LEU A 79 -7.45 -18.44 -24.31
CA LEU A 79 -8.32 -18.08 -23.18
C LEU A 79 -9.39 -17.08 -23.60
N ASP A 80 -9.05 -16.15 -24.50
CA ASP A 80 -10.00 -15.18 -25.03
C ASP A 80 -11.11 -15.87 -25.84
N ILE A 81 -10.73 -16.62 -26.87
CA ILE A 81 -11.67 -17.23 -27.82
C ILE A 81 -12.54 -18.33 -27.18
N ILE A 82 -11.97 -19.17 -26.31
CA ILE A 82 -12.65 -20.33 -25.72
C ILE A 82 -13.45 -19.94 -24.48
N VAL A 83 -12.94 -19.04 -23.65
CA VAL A 83 -13.48 -18.82 -22.29
C VAL A 83 -13.99 -17.41 -22.10
N PHE A 84 -13.15 -16.39 -22.29
CA PHE A 84 -13.50 -15.02 -21.92
C PHE A 84 -14.60 -14.45 -22.82
N ALA A 85 -14.43 -14.55 -24.15
CA ALA A 85 -15.37 -14.00 -25.12
C ALA A 85 -16.78 -14.59 -25.01
N PRO A 86 -16.96 -15.93 -24.99
CA PRO A 86 -18.27 -16.52 -24.76
C PRO A 86 -18.86 -16.13 -23.41
N ALA A 87 -18.05 -16.06 -22.34
CA ALA A 87 -18.54 -15.75 -21.00
C ALA A 87 -18.98 -14.29 -20.85
N TYR A 88 -18.20 -13.31 -21.33
CA TYR A 88 -18.58 -11.91 -21.20
C TYR A 88 -19.76 -11.57 -22.11
N VAL A 89 -19.82 -12.12 -23.33
CA VAL A 89 -20.97 -11.93 -24.23
C VAL A 89 -22.22 -12.54 -23.62
N LEU A 90 -22.13 -13.75 -23.04
CA LEU A 90 -23.24 -14.36 -22.34
C LEU A 90 -23.71 -13.48 -21.16
N ALA A 91 -22.78 -12.92 -20.38
CA ALA A 91 -23.12 -12.02 -19.27
C ALA A 91 -23.81 -10.75 -19.75
N VAL A 92 -23.32 -10.11 -20.82
CA VAL A 92 -23.94 -8.95 -21.46
C VAL A 92 -25.31 -9.30 -22.01
N TYR A 93 -25.45 -10.44 -22.68
CA TYR A 93 -26.73 -10.94 -23.19
C TYR A 93 -27.75 -11.14 -22.07
N LEU A 94 -27.36 -11.82 -20.98
CA LEU A 94 -28.24 -12.05 -19.82
C LEU A 94 -28.63 -10.73 -19.13
N LEU A 95 -27.70 -9.77 -19.06
CA LEU A 95 -27.97 -8.45 -18.50
C LEU A 95 -28.97 -7.67 -19.38
N LEU A 96 -28.73 -7.59 -20.69
CA LEU A 96 -29.62 -6.92 -21.63
C LEU A 96 -30.99 -7.56 -21.65
N ARG A 97 -31.06 -8.89 -21.74
CA ARG A 97 -32.32 -9.63 -21.67
C ARG A 97 -33.10 -9.25 -20.42
N LYS A 98 -32.43 -9.20 -19.27
CA LYS A 98 -33.07 -8.81 -18.01
C LYS A 98 -33.53 -7.35 -18.00
N ILE A 99 -32.74 -6.42 -18.56
CA ILE A 99 -33.15 -5.01 -18.74
C ILE A 99 -34.41 -4.94 -19.60
N TRP A 100 -34.47 -5.72 -20.67
CA TRP A 100 -35.60 -5.75 -21.58
C TRP A 100 -36.84 -6.40 -21.00
N ASP A 101 -36.68 -7.52 -20.30
CA ASP A 101 -37.76 -8.18 -19.56
C ASP A 101 -38.39 -7.21 -18.54
N MET A 102 -37.60 -6.28 -17.97
CA MET A 102 -38.10 -5.22 -17.08
C MET A 102 -38.81 -4.07 -17.79
N LEU A 103 -38.51 -3.83 -19.07
CA LEU A 103 -39.17 -2.78 -19.87
C LEU A 103 -40.52 -3.23 -20.43
N GLY A 104 -40.72 -4.53 -20.66
CA GLY A 104 -41.97 -5.09 -21.17
C GLY A 104 -42.28 -4.59 -22.59
N GLU A 105 -43.49 -4.11 -22.83
CA GLU A 105 -43.93 -3.61 -24.14
C GLU A 105 -43.20 -2.32 -24.59
N ASP A 106 -42.56 -1.58 -23.68
CA ASP A 106 -41.85 -0.33 -23.98
C ASP A 106 -40.40 -0.54 -24.47
N SER A 107 -40.04 -1.78 -24.78
CA SER A 107 -38.69 -2.13 -25.21
C SER A 107 -38.46 -1.69 -26.66
N PRO A 108 -37.42 -0.88 -26.97
CA PRO A 108 -37.19 -0.37 -28.32
C PRO A 108 -36.59 -1.39 -29.33
N LEU A 109 -36.34 -2.64 -28.93
CA LEU A 109 -35.70 -3.69 -29.76
C LEU A 109 -36.41 -5.02 -29.52
N SER A 110 -36.41 -5.94 -30.48
CA SER A 110 -36.92 -7.30 -30.22
C SER A 110 -35.86 -8.20 -29.56
N GLU A 111 -36.27 -9.29 -28.92
CA GLU A 111 -35.31 -10.27 -28.37
C GLU A 111 -34.37 -10.83 -29.46
N ALA A 112 -34.85 -10.96 -30.70
CA ALA A 112 -34.04 -11.36 -31.84
C ALA A 112 -32.90 -10.37 -32.13
N TRP A 113 -33.13 -9.06 -31.97
CA TRP A 113 -32.09 -8.04 -32.10
C TRP A 113 -31.04 -8.14 -30.98
N ILE A 114 -31.45 -8.39 -29.74
CA ILE A 114 -30.50 -8.56 -28.61
C ILE A 114 -29.61 -9.78 -28.85
N ARG A 115 -30.21 -10.91 -29.26
CA ARG A 115 -29.47 -12.12 -29.62
C ARG A 115 -28.54 -11.86 -30.80
N GLY A 116 -29.00 -11.16 -31.84
CA GLY A 116 -28.21 -10.79 -33.01
C GLY A 116 -27.02 -9.89 -32.66
N LEU A 117 -27.21 -8.88 -31.80
CA LEU A 117 -26.13 -8.01 -31.32
C LEU A 117 -25.12 -8.76 -30.46
N ALA A 118 -25.57 -9.59 -29.52
CA ALA A 118 -24.68 -10.41 -28.70
C ALA A 118 -23.87 -11.40 -29.54
N LEU A 119 -24.53 -12.10 -30.48
CA LEU A 119 -23.87 -13.01 -31.41
C LEU A 119 -22.89 -12.25 -32.32
N GLY A 120 -23.26 -11.05 -32.78
CA GLY A 120 -22.40 -10.17 -33.57
C GLY A 120 -21.12 -9.79 -32.83
N VAL A 121 -21.22 -9.40 -31.55
CA VAL A 121 -20.04 -9.14 -30.70
C VAL A 121 -19.15 -10.38 -30.61
N LEU A 122 -19.72 -11.56 -30.35
CA LEU A 122 -18.97 -12.80 -30.24
C LEU A 122 -18.24 -13.15 -31.54
N VAL A 123 -18.93 -13.04 -32.69
CA VAL A 123 -18.35 -13.31 -34.01
C VAL A 123 -17.24 -12.33 -34.32
N PHE A 124 -17.43 -11.02 -34.08
CA PHE A 124 -16.39 -10.03 -34.33
C PHE A 124 -15.17 -10.22 -33.41
N ASP A 125 -15.39 -10.59 -32.15
CA ASP A 125 -14.32 -10.91 -31.20
C ASP A 125 -13.54 -12.16 -31.63
N TRP A 126 -14.24 -13.23 -32.04
CA TRP A 126 -13.60 -14.43 -32.60
C TRP A 126 -12.81 -14.15 -33.89
N CYS A 127 -13.36 -13.33 -34.79
CA CYS A 127 -12.66 -12.92 -36.01
C CYS A 127 -11.43 -12.06 -35.69
N GLU A 128 -11.53 -11.13 -34.74
CA GLU A 128 -10.41 -10.32 -34.25
C GLU A 128 -9.30 -11.21 -33.68
N THR A 129 -9.64 -12.13 -32.79
CA THR A 129 -8.70 -13.04 -32.12
C THR A 129 -8.08 -14.04 -33.11
N GLY A 130 -8.87 -14.56 -34.05
CA GLY A 130 -8.37 -15.38 -35.16
C GLY A 130 -7.42 -14.64 -36.09
N CYS A 131 -7.75 -13.39 -36.49
CA CYS A 131 -6.84 -12.57 -37.31
C CYS A 131 -5.58 -12.18 -36.54
N THR A 132 -5.69 -11.96 -35.23
CA THR A 132 -4.55 -11.67 -34.34
C THR A 132 -3.59 -12.85 -34.28
N TRP A 133 -4.11 -14.09 -34.30
CA TRP A 133 -3.27 -15.29 -34.40
C TRP A 133 -2.39 -15.28 -35.67
N PHE A 134 -2.95 -14.90 -36.82
CA PHE A 134 -2.20 -14.77 -38.07
C PHE A 134 -1.26 -13.56 -38.10
N LEU A 135 -1.63 -12.45 -37.46
CA LEU A 135 -0.77 -11.28 -37.33
C LEU A 135 0.49 -11.58 -36.52
N VAL A 136 0.33 -12.29 -35.39
CA VAL A 136 1.44 -12.69 -34.52
C VAL A 136 2.28 -13.77 -35.20
N GLY A 137 1.63 -14.77 -35.82
CA GLY A 137 2.30 -15.88 -36.51
C GLY A 137 3.35 -16.54 -35.62
N ASP A 138 4.58 -16.61 -36.12
CA ASP A 138 5.77 -17.04 -35.36
C ASP A 138 6.65 -15.85 -34.91
N LEU A 139 6.10 -14.65 -34.70
CA LEU A 139 6.88 -13.40 -34.50
C LEU A 139 7.75 -13.09 -35.74
N SER A 140 7.13 -13.01 -36.90
CA SER A 140 7.81 -12.76 -38.19
C SER A 140 8.54 -11.41 -38.22
N SER A 141 9.62 -11.31 -39.01
CA SER A 141 10.43 -10.08 -39.11
C SER A 141 9.74 -8.88 -39.77
N GLN A 142 8.64 -9.12 -40.49
CA GLN A 142 7.78 -8.10 -41.09
C GLN A 142 6.32 -8.46 -40.80
N PRO A 143 5.73 -7.94 -39.70
CA PRO A 143 4.32 -8.19 -39.41
C PRO A 143 3.44 -7.67 -40.57
N SER A 144 2.51 -8.50 -41.02
CA SER A 144 1.62 -8.16 -42.15
C SER A 144 0.72 -6.98 -41.78
N VAL A 145 0.95 -5.83 -42.43
CA VAL A 145 0.09 -4.64 -42.30
C VAL A 145 -1.36 -4.97 -42.65
N ARG A 146 -1.58 -5.88 -43.62
CA ARG A 146 -2.93 -6.35 -43.98
C ARG A 146 -3.61 -7.02 -42.80
N TRP A 147 -2.94 -7.91 -42.08
CA TRP A 147 -3.51 -8.55 -40.89
C TRP A 147 -3.74 -7.55 -39.76
N ALA A 148 -2.82 -6.60 -39.54
CA ALA A 148 -2.98 -5.55 -38.53
C ALA A 148 -4.24 -4.69 -38.81
N HIS A 149 -4.46 -4.34 -40.07
CA HIS A 149 -5.63 -3.60 -40.52
C HIS A 149 -6.92 -4.43 -40.43
N THR A 150 -6.88 -5.73 -40.76
CA THR A 150 -8.03 -6.64 -40.58
C THR A 150 -8.43 -6.77 -39.11
N VAL A 151 -7.45 -6.92 -38.21
CA VAL A 151 -7.68 -6.89 -36.76
C VAL A 151 -8.32 -5.56 -36.36
N ALA A 152 -7.82 -4.43 -36.86
CA ALA A 152 -8.40 -3.11 -36.58
C ALA A 152 -9.88 -3.02 -36.94
N VAL A 153 -10.26 -3.51 -38.13
CA VAL A 153 -11.65 -3.53 -38.60
C VAL A 153 -12.53 -4.34 -37.64
N PHE A 154 -12.13 -5.56 -37.28
CA PHE A 154 -12.91 -6.39 -36.36
C PHE A 154 -12.96 -5.82 -34.94
N SER A 155 -11.87 -5.25 -34.42
CA SER A 155 -11.89 -4.51 -33.14
C SER A 155 -12.93 -3.38 -33.20
N CYS A 156 -12.95 -2.60 -34.28
CA CYS A 156 -13.89 -1.49 -34.43
C CYS A 156 -15.34 -1.97 -34.50
N LEU A 157 -15.62 -3.03 -35.28
CA LEU A 157 -16.95 -3.62 -35.38
C LEU A 157 -17.44 -4.16 -34.03
N LYS A 158 -16.56 -4.86 -33.30
CA LYS A 158 -16.82 -5.34 -31.94
C LYS A 158 -17.19 -4.19 -31.02
N TRP A 159 -16.33 -3.19 -30.92
CA TRP A 159 -16.49 -2.07 -30.00
C TRP A 159 -17.63 -1.14 -30.38
N PHE A 160 -17.91 -0.96 -31.67
CA PHE A 160 -19.10 -0.27 -32.15
C PHE A 160 -20.37 -1.02 -31.74
N THR A 161 -20.41 -2.33 -31.94
CA THR A 161 -21.56 -3.17 -31.53
C THR A 161 -21.75 -3.13 -30.01
N LEU A 162 -20.65 -3.17 -29.23
CA LEU A 162 -20.68 -2.98 -27.78
C LEU A 162 -21.14 -1.58 -27.37
N ALA A 163 -20.75 -0.52 -28.10
CA ALA A 163 -21.20 0.84 -27.85
C ALA A 163 -22.70 1.01 -28.15
N VAL A 164 -23.19 0.39 -29.21
CA VAL A 164 -24.62 0.32 -29.54
C VAL A 164 -25.38 -0.42 -28.44
N ILE A 165 -24.88 -1.58 -28.01
CA ILE A 165 -25.39 -2.33 -26.87
C ILE A 165 -25.40 -1.46 -25.61
N ALA A 166 -24.32 -0.74 -25.33
CA ALA A 166 -24.20 0.12 -24.16
C ALA A 166 -25.16 1.31 -24.23
N LEU A 167 -25.33 1.93 -25.40
CA LEU A 167 -26.29 3.02 -25.62
C LEU A 167 -27.72 2.54 -25.39
N PHE A 168 -28.14 1.44 -26.01
CA PHE A 168 -29.48 0.88 -25.81
C PHE A 168 -29.67 0.34 -24.40
N GLY A 169 -28.62 -0.23 -23.82
CA GLY A 169 -28.56 -0.63 -22.42
C GLY A 169 -28.74 0.56 -21.49
N LEU A 170 -28.07 1.70 -21.73
CA LEU A 170 -28.16 2.94 -20.97
C LEU A 170 -29.51 3.65 -21.18
N LEU A 171 -30.05 3.66 -22.39
CA LEU A 171 -31.40 4.19 -22.67
C LEU A 171 -32.46 3.33 -21.98
N GLY A 172 -32.31 2.01 -22.05
CA GLY A 172 -33.14 1.07 -21.32
C GLY A 172 -33.01 1.26 -19.82
N LEU A 173 -31.78 1.38 -19.31
CA LEU A 173 -31.50 1.64 -17.91
C LEU A 173 -32.00 3.03 -17.49
N ALA A 174 -31.95 4.05 -18.33
CA ALA A 174 -32.45 5.40 -18.07
C ALA A 174 -33.98 5.42 -18.03
N ARG A 175 -34.66 4.66 -18.91
CA ARG A 175 -36.12 4.46 -18.85
C ARG A 175 -36.53 3.63 -17.66
N ILE A 176 -35.81 2.56 -17.36
CA ILE A 176 -35.98 1.78 -16.13
C ILE A 176 -35.68 2.65 -14.94
N LEU A 177 -34.66 3.48 -14.95
CA LEU A 177 -34.32 4.39 -13.86
C LEU A 177 -35.36 5.47 -13.77
N GLN A 178 -35.97 5.96 -14.85
CA GLN A 178 -37.03 6.96 -14.77
C GLN A 178 -38.31 6.35 -14.21
N LYS A 179 -38.72 5.16 -14.70
CA LYS A 179 -39.84 4.39 -14.15
C LYS A 179 -39.56 3.95 -12.71
N SER A 180 -38.37 3.42 -12.45
CA SER A 180 -37.95 2.96 -11.13
C SER A 180 -37.72 4.13 -10.21
N LEU A 181 -37.25 5.28 -10.66
CA LEU A 181 -37.11 6.52 -9.87
C LEU A 181 -38.49 7.11 -9.61
N ALA A 182 -39.42 7.07 -10.56
CA ALA A 182 -40.81 7.47 -10.32
C ALA A 182 -41.52 6.51 -9.36
N VAL A 183 -41.29 5.20 -9.47
CA VAL A 183 -41.79 4.16 -8.55
C VAL A 183 -41.03 4.17 -7.22
N TRP A 184 -39.76 4.55 -7.22
CA TRP A 184 -38.90 4.67 -6.04
C TRP A 184 -39.24 5.94 -5.30
N LEU A 185 -39.36 7.10 -5.96
CA LEU A 185 -39.86 8.35 -5.39
C LEU A 185 -41.32 8.20 -4.95
N GLY A 186 -42.17 7.57 -5.76
CA GLY A 186 -43.57 7.27 -5.40
C GLY A 186 -43.70 6.23 -4.28
N GLY A 187 -42.82 5.24 -4.22
CA GLY A 187 -42.74 4.23 -3.17
C GLY A 187 -41.96 4.67 -1.94
N TRP A 188 -41.16 5.74 -2.05
CA TRP A 188 -40.45 6.46 -0.98
C TRP A 188 -41.41 7.46 -0.33
N ALA A 189 -42.17 8.20 -1.14
CA ALA A 189 -43.29 9.04 -0.70
C ALA A 189 -44.49 8.20 -0.18
N GLY A 190 -44.73 7.02 -0.75
CA GLY A 190 -45.91 6.18 -0.48
C GLY A 190 -45.68 4.93 0.38
N GLY A 191 -44.54 4.80 1.08
CA GLY A 191 -44.40 3.76 2.13
C GLY A 191 -43.95 2.34 1.71
N THR A 192 -43.85 1.99 0.42
CA THR A 192 -43.76 0.58 -0.04
C THR A 192 -42.35 0.02 -0.38
N MET A 193 -41.34 0.85 -0.58
CA MET A 193 -39.99 0.43 -1.02
C MET A 193 -39.28 -0.75 -0.29
N SER A 194 -39.57 -1.08 0.97
CA SER A 194 -38.87 -2.17 1.67
C SER A 194 -39.36 -3.58 1.31
N THR A 195 -40.47 -3.72 0.55
CA THR A 195 -41.21 -4.99 0.48
C THR A 195 -40.71 -6.02 -0.54
N ARG A 196 -40.01 -5.67 -1.63
CA ARG A 196 -39.97 -6.54 -2.84
C ARG A 196 -38.59 -6.94 -3.39
N GLY A 197 -37.49 -6.45 -2.83
CA GLY A 197 -36.15 -6.71 -3.39
C GLY A 197 -35.46 -7.92 -2.77
N VAL A 198 -35.29 -9.03 -3.50
CA VAL A 198 -34.39 -10.12 -3.07
C VAL A 198 -32.97 -9.59 -2.77
N TRP A 199 -32.50 -8.62 -3.56
CA TRP A 199 -31.19 -8.00 -3.40
C TRP A 199 -31.06 -7.11 -2.16
N THR A 200 -32.11 -6.39 -1.78
CA THR A 200 -32.09 -5.53 -0.56
C THR A 200 -31.99 -6.37 0.71
N ARG A 201 -32.45 -7.62 0.68
CA ARG A 201 -32.31 -8.58 1.78
C ARG A 201 -30.90 -9.16 1.91
N HIS A 202 -30.16 -9.28 0.81
CA HIS A 202 -28.78 -9.78 0.79
C HIS A 202 -27.69 -8.69 0.78
N ARG A 203 -28.06 -7.41 0.97
CA ARG A 203 -27.13 -6.26 0.95
C ARG A 203 -25.86 -6.43 1.79
N ASN A 204 -26.00 -7.06 2.97
CA ASN A 204 -24.87 -7.33 3.87
C ASN A 204 -23.90 -8.36 3.26
N GLN A 205 -24.42 -9.49 2.77
CA GLN A 205 -23.60 -10.52 2.11
C GLN A 205 -22.92 -9.94 0.86
N LEU A 206 -23.66 -9.18 0.05
CA LEU A 206 -23.13 -8.55 -1.16
C LEU A 206 -22.02 -7.53 -0.86
N GLY A 207 -22.21 -6.68 0.16
CA GLY A 207 -21.21 -5.70 0.57
C GLY A 207 -19.90 -6.37 1.01
N VAL A 208 -19.99 -7.44 1.82
CA VAL A 208 -18.82 -8.19 2.29
C VAL A 208 -18.10 -8.91 1.14
N LEU A 209 -18.85 -9.55 0.24
CA LEU A 209 -18.27 -10.21 -0.93
C LEU A 209 -17.64 -9.23 -1.91
N LEU A 210 -18.22 -8.03 -2.06
CA LEU A 210 -17.62 -6.97 -2.87
C LEU A 210 -16.28 -6.55 -2.28
N VAL A 211 -16.20 -6.29 -0.97
CA VAL A 211 -14.94 -5.94 -0.30
C VAL A 211 -13.91 -7.05 -0.45
N LEU A 212 -14.28 -8.32 -0.20
CA LEU A 212 -13.38 -9.47 -0.35
C LEU A 212 -12.89 -9.62 -1.81
N GLY A 213 -13.80 -9.49 -2.77
CA GLY A 213 -13.47 -9.57 -4.20
C GLY A 213 -12.56 -8.43 -4.66
N LEU A 214 -12.79 -7.20 -4.20
CA LEU A 214 -11.94 -6.05 -4.50
C LEU A 214 -10.53 -6.23 -3.95
N LEU A 215 -10.38 -6.78 -2.75
CA LEU A 215 -9.08 -7.00 -2.13
C LEU A 215 -8.30 -8.11 -2.85
N VAL A 216 -8.93 -9.27 -3.09
CA VAL A 216 -8.24 -10.46 -3.60
C VAL A 216 -8.07 -10.45 -5.13
N VAL A 217 -9.13 -10.07 -5.86
CA VAL A 217 -9.21 -10.30 -7.31
C VAL A 217 -8.73 -9.11 -8.14
N MET A 218 -8.89 -7.87 -7.66
CA MET A 218 -8.61 -6.71 -8.50
C MET A 218 -7.10 -6.50 -8.74
N PRO A 219 -6.65 -6.49 -10.00
CA PRO A 219 -5.28 -6.11 -10.35
C PRO A 219 -5.15 -4.59 -10.24
N GLY A 220 -4.24 -4.08 -9.41
CA GLY A 220 -4.17 -2.65 -9.13
C GLY A 220 -2.77 -2.03 -9.06
N GLY A 221 -1.70 -2.84 -9.12
CA GLY A 221 -0.35 -2.34 -8.85
C GLY A 221 -0.19 -1.87 -7.39
N GLY A 222 1.06 -1.62 -6.99
CA GLY A 222 1.37 -1.13 -5.64
C GLY A 222 0.84 -2.04 -4.51
N PRO A 223 0.07 -1.51 -3.53
CA PRO A 223 -0.39 -2.29 -2.37
C PRO A 223 -1.27 -3.50 -2.71
N LEU A 224 -2.01 -3.45 -3.83
CA LEU A 224 -2.88 -4.56 -4.25
C LEU A 224 -2.11 -5.77 -4.79
N GLU A 225 -0.79 -5.65 -5.01
CA GLU A 225 0.09 -6.78 -5.33
C GLU A 225 0.68 -7.46 -4.08
N GLN A 226 0.41 -6.94 -2.88
CA GLN A 226 0.89 -7.52 -1.63
C GLN A 226 0.25 -8.87 -1.32
N LEU A 227 -1.06 -9.05 -1.61
CA LEU A 227 -1.78 -10.30 -1.35
C LEU A 227 -1.25 -11.49 -2.17
N PRO A 228 -1.06 -11.36 -3.50
CA PRO A 228 -0.36 -12.38 -4.29
C PRO A 228 0.99 -12.80 -3.70
N ASP A 229 1.75 -11.86 -3.12
CA ASP A 229 3.06 -12.17 -2.57
C ASP A 229 3.00 -12.84 -1.19
N ILE A 230 2.00 -12.50 -0.38
CA ILE A 230 1.68 -13.22 0.88
C ILE A 230 1.35 -14.68 0.56
N GLU A 231 0.49 -14.94 -0.43
CA GLU A 231 0.10 -16.30 -0.81
C GLU A 231 1.28 -17.10 -1.42
N ARG A 232 2.22 -16.43 -2.09
CA ARG A 232 3.48 -17.05 -2.56
C ARG A 232 4.43 -17.40 -1.42
N ALA A 233 4.41 -16.66 -0.32
CA ALA A 233 5.23 -16.97 0.85
C ALA A 233 4.84 -18.32 1.48
N TRP A 234 3.57 -18.75 1.36
CA TRP A 234 3.09 -20.03 1.90
C TRP A 234 3.76 -21.26 1.29
N ALA A 235 4.19 -21.18 0.03
CA ALA A 235 4.83 -22.31 -0.65
C ALA A 235 6.22 -22.65 -0.08
N HIS A 236 6.92 -21.70 0.54
CA HIS A 236 8.32 -21.94 0.91
C HIS A 236 8.52 -22.59 2.29
N ASN A 237 7.49 -22.58 3.15
CA ASN A 237 7.63 -22.97 4.54
C ASN A 237 7.45 -24.49 4.76
N ARG A 238 8.32 -25.08 5.57
CA ARG A 238 8.30 -26.52 5.91
C ARG A 238 7.04 -26.87 6.72
N MET A 239 6.58 -28.12 6.62
CA MET A 239 5.50 -28.68 7.45
C MET A 239 5.89 -28.66 8.95
N GLY A 240 5.60 -27.55 9.63
CA GLY A 240 5.87 -27.32 11.07
C GLY A 240 4.82 -26.41 11.73
N ARG A 241 5.18 -25.70 12.82
CA ARG A 241 4.28 -24.72 13.49
C ARG A 241 3.78 -23.62 12.56
N GLU A 242 4.51 -23.34 11.50
CA GLU A 242 4.19 -22.36 10.46
C GLU A 242 2.99 -22.80 9.61
N LEU A 243 2.77 -24.12 9.39
CA LEU A 243 1.60 -24.65 8.66
C LEU A 243 0.27 -24.28 9.34
N MET A 244 0.26 -24.26 10.68
CA MET A 244 -0.92 -23.91 11.48
C MET A 244 -1.29 -22.42 11.33
N GLY A 245 -0.33 -21.55 11.04
CA GLY A 245 -0.56 -20.14 10.74
C GLY A 245 -0.83 -19.90 9.25
N ASP A 246 0.07 -20.35 8.38
CA ASP A 246 0.12 -20.02 6.95
C ASP A 246 -1.10 -20.50 6.18
N VAL A 247 -1.59 -21.70 6.48
CA VAL A 247 -2.69 -22.32 5.75
C VAL A 247 -3.91 -22.50 6.65
N LEU A 248 -3.75 -23.09 7.83
CA LEU A 248 -4.90 -23.44 8.67
C LEU A 248 -5.64 -22.20 9.18
N GLY A 249 -4.94 -21.13 9.59
CA GLY A 249 -5.57 -19.87 10.05
C GLY A 249 -6.51 -19.23 9.02
N PRO A 250 -6.01 -18.88 7.81
CA PRO A 250 -6.83 -18.37 6.72
C PRO A 250 -7.95 -19.33 6.30
N VAL A 251 -7.70 -20.64 6.25
CA VAL A 251 -8.71 -21.63 5.85
C VAL A 251 -9.84 -21.74 6.88
N VAL A 252 -9.52 -21.85 8.17
CA VAL A 252 -10.52 -21.95 9.24
C VAL A 252 -11.39 -20.69 9.30
N THR A 253 -10.77 -19.52 9.21
CA THR A 253 -11.49 -18.25 9.20
C THR A 253 -12.35 -18.08 7.93
N LEU A 254 -11.90 -18.58 6.77
CA LEU A 254 -12.67 -18.60 5.52
C LEU A 254 -13.92 -19.47 5.63
N PHE A 255 -13.80 -20.66 6.21
CA PHE A 255 -14.97 -21.50 6.51
C PHE A 255 -15.91 -20.80 7.51
N GLY A 256 -15.36 -20.13 8.52
CA GLY A 256 -16.12 -19.29 9.44
C GLY A 256 -16.89 -18.18 8.74
N LEU A 257 -16.29 -17.51 7.76
CA LEU A 257 -16.95 -16.49 6.93
C LEU A 257 -18.07 -17.09 6.07
N CYS A 258 -17.83 -18.23 5.43
CA CYS A 258 -18.87 -18.93 4.65
C CYS A 258 -20.08 -19.26 5.52
N LEU A 259 -19.84 -19.74 6.73
CA LEU A 259 -20.90 -20.05 7.69
C LEU A 259 -21.61 -18.80 8.21
N ALA A 260 -20.88 -17.71 8.48
CA ALA A 260 -21.44 -16.42 8.85
C ALA A 260 -22.36 -15.85 7.77
N LEU A 261 -21.93 -15.92 6.49
CA LEU A 261 -22.73 -15.51 5.35
C LEU A 261 -23.98 -16.39 5.22
N TRP A 262 -23.85 -17.70 5.41
CA TRP A 262 -25.00 -18.60 5.42
C TRP A 262 -26.02 -18.21 6.50
N VAL A 263 -25.57 -17.98 7.74
CA VAL A 263 -26.42 -17.51 8.85
C VAL A 263 -27.11 -16.19 8.49
N ALA A 264 -26.37 -15.21 7.96
CA ALA A 264 -26.93 -13.93 7.55
C ALA A 264 -28.00 -14.10 6.45
N GLY A 265 -27.77 -14.98 5.48
CA GLY A 265 -28.76 -15.34 4.45
C GLY A 265 -30.02 -15.99 5.03
N ARG A 266 -29.90 -16.81 6.08
CA ARG A 266 -31.05 -17.39 6.79
C ARG A 266 -31.81 -16.36 7.62
N TRP A 267 -31.12 -15.40 8.24
CA TRP A 267 -31.74 -14.31 8.97
C TRP A 267 -32.56 -13.38 8.07
N ALA A 268 -32.14 -13.21 6.82
CA ALA A 268 -32.86 -12.43 5.81
C ALA A 268 -34.26 -12.98 5.45
N LEU A 269 -34.56 -14.25 5.80
CA LEU A 269 -35.88 -14.86 5.61
C LEU A 269 -36.87 -14.56 6.75
N LEU A 270 -36.42 -13.90 7.83
CA LEU A 270 -37.22 -13.51 9.00
C LEU A 270 -38.00 -14.65 9.67
N HIS A 271 -37.52 -15.89 9.56
CA HIS A 271 -38.16 -17.04 10.21
C HIS A 271 -38.28 -16.82 11.73
N GLY A 272 -39.50 -16.82 12.26
CA GLY A 272 -39.78 -16.62 13.69
C GLY A 272 -39.85 -15.15 14.15
N VAL A 273 -39.89 -14.18 13.24
CA VAL A 273 -40.23 -12.79 13.55
C VAL A 273 -41.76 -12.66 13.67
N PRO A 274 -42.30 -11.83 14.59
CA PRO A 274 -43.74 -11.61 14.75
C PRO A 274 -44.37 -11.00 13.49
N THR A 275 -45.67 -11.22 13.33
CA THR A 275 -46.45 -10.65 12.24
C THR A 275 -46.58 -9.14 12.31
N GLU A 276 -46.41 -8.55 13.48
CA GLU A 276 -46.46 -7.11 13.69
C GLU A 276 -45.16 -6.60 14.29
N ARG A 277 -44.71 -5.46 13.77
CA ARG A 277 -43.57 -4.73 14.32
C ARG A 277 -43.98 -4.07 15.62
N LYS A 278 -43.18 -4.28 16.66
CA LYS A 278 -43.46 -3.68 17.97
C LYS A 278 -43.03 -2.21 17.98
N PRO A 279 -43.92 -1.26 18.34
CA PRO A 279 -43.50 0.11 18.62
C PRO A 279 -42.57 0.14 19.84
N GLN A 280 -41.66 1.11 19.85
CA GLN A 280 -40.87 1.39 21.05
C GLN A 280 -41.73 2.18 22.04
N GLY A 281 -42.15 1.52 23.10
CA GLY A 281 -42.96 2.15 24.15
C GLY A 281 -42.17 3.23 24.91
N LYS A 282 -42.89 4.09 25.65
CA LYS A 282 -42.27 5.12 26.51
C LYS A 282 -41.22 4.53 27.46
N GLY A 283 -41.47 3.32 27.98
CA GLY A 283 -40.52 2.60 28.83
C GLY A 283 -39.17 2.34 28.16
N SER A 284 -39.13 1.90 26.89
CA SER A 284 -37.86 1.66 26.19
C SER A 284 -37.11 2.96 25.87
N LEU A 285 -37.83 4.05 25.61
CA LEU A 285 -37.24 5.39 25.44
C LEU A 285 -36.63 5.92 26.73
N ILE A 286 -37.32 5.72 27.87
CA ILE A 286 -36.80 6.05 29.19
C ILE A 286 -35.58 5.19 29.51
N CYS A 287 -35.61 3.89 29.23
CA CYS A 287 -34.43 3.02 29.38
C CYS A 287 -33.26 3.50 28.51
N LEU A 288 -33.50 3.91 27.26
CA LEU A 288 -32.47 4.44 26.36
C LEU A 288 -31.87 5.74 26.92
N LEU A 289 -32.72 6.64 27.45
CA LEU A 289 -32.30 7.88 28.10
C LEU A 289 -31.46 7.59 29.35
N VAL A 290 -31.96 6.75 30.26
CA VAL A 290 -31.27 6.38 31.51
C VAL A 290 -29.93 5.71 31.20
N LEU A 291 -29.90 4.78 30.25
CA LEU A 291 -28.67 4.13 29.83
C LEU A 291 -27.68 5.13 29.21
N GLY A 292 -28.17 6.06 28.38
CA GLY A 292 -27.36 7.15 27.82
C GLY A 292 -26.77 8.05 28.91
N VAL A 293 -27.55 8.41 29.93
CA VAL A 293 -27.08 9.22 31.07
C VAL A 293 -26.07 8.46 31.92
N ILE A 294 -26.31 7.18 32.23
CA ILE A 294 -25.38 6.33 32.99
C ILE A 294 -24.06 6.18 32.24
N LEU A 295 -24.11 5.84 30.94
CA LEU A 295 -22.92 5.70 30.11
C LEU A 295 -22.18 7.03 29.95
N GLY A 296 -22.91 8.16 29.83
CA GLY A 296 -22.34 9.49 29.79
C GLY A 296 -21.61 9.86 31.09
N GLY A 297 -22.23 9.57 32.24
CA GLY A 297 -21.60 9.74 33.56
C GLY A 297 -20.34 8.88 33.71
N ALA A 298 -20.40 7.61 33.33
CA ALA A 298 -19.25 6.71 33.35
C ALA A 298 -18.12 7.19 32.42
N ALA A 299 -18.44 7.59 31.19
CA ALA A 299 -17.49 8.14 30.23
C ALA A 299 -16.83 9.43 30.75
N PHE A 300 -17.60 10.32 31.39
CA PHE A 300 -17.07 11.53 32.01
C PHE A 300 -16.12 11.23 33.18
N VAL A 301 -16.45 10.24 34.02
CA VAL A 301 -15.56 9.77 35.09
C VAL A 301 -14.27 9.19 34.52
N LEU A 302 -14.36 8.35 33.48
CA LEU A 302 -13.18 7.79 32.79
C LEU A 302 -12.30 8.87 32.17
N PHE A 303 -12.90 9.90 31.56
CA PHE A 303 -12.18 11.07 31.06
C PHE A 303 -11.48 11.81 32.21
N ARG A 304 -12.18 12.07 33.32
CA ARG A 304 -11.64 12.79 34.49
C ARG A 304 -10.48 12.06 35.16
N TRP A 305 -10.45 10.73 35.08
CA TRP A 305 -9.36 9.88 35.56
C TRP A 305 -8.26 9.62 34.52
N GLY A 306 -8.38 10.14 33.30
CA GLY A 306 -7.39 9.97 32.24
C GLY A 306 -7.40 8.59 31.57
N TYR A 307 -8.49 7.83 31.70
CA TYR A 307 -8.68 6.54 31.04
C TYR A 307 -9.32 6.65 29.65
N GLY A 308 -10.05 7.73 29.35
CA GLY A 308 -10.70 7.97 28.06
C GLY A 308 -10.60 9.42 27.60
N THR A 309 -11.06 9.68 26.38
CA THR A 309 -11.17 11.02 25.78
C THR A 309 -12.59 11.57 25.95
N LEU A 310 -12.80 12.86 25.67
CA LEU A 310 -14.16 13.41 25.58
C LEU A 310 -14.98 12.75 24.46
N GLY A 311 -14.31 12.17 23.45
CA GLY A 311 -14.93 11.36 22.41
C GLY A 311 -15.75 10.19 22.93
N ALA A 312 -15.44 9.65 24.12
CA ALA A 312 -16.24 8.60 24.76
C ALA A 312 -17.71 9.01 25.03
N LEU A 313 -18.03 10.31 25.01
CA LEU A 313 -19.39 10.83 25.13
C LEU A 313 -20.21 10.72 23.84
N ALA A 314 -19.61 10.41 22.69
CA ALA A 314 -20.30 10.40 21.40
C ALA A 314 -21.53 9.48 21.37
N ILE A 315 -21.38 8.22 21.78
CA ILE A 315 -22.49 7.25 21.83
C ILE A 315 -23.56 7.69 22.86
N PRO A 316 -23.21 8.02 24.13
CA PRO A 316 -24.15 8.59 25.09
C PRO A 316 -24.93 9.81 24.58
N ILE A 317 -24.25 10.76 23.93
CA ILE A 317 -24.88 11.97 23.37
C ILE A 317 -25.92 11.58 22.32
N ILE A 318 -25.56 10.71 21.36
CA ILE A 318 -26.51 10.26 20.33
C ILE A 318 -27.71 9.56 20.97
N MET A 319 -27.50 8.70 21.98
CA MET A 319 -28.58 8.02 22.70
C MET A 319 -29.51 9.00 23.41
N VAL A 320 -28.95 9.94 24.19
CA VAL A 320 -29.72 10.95 24.94
C VAL A 320 -30.49 11.87 23.99
N VAL A 321 -29.84 12.40 22.95
CA VAL A 321 -30.46 13.29 21.96
C VAL A 321 -31.62 12.58 21.26
N LEU A 322 -31.43 11.35 20.78
CA LEU A 322 -32.49 10.59 20.14
C LEU A 322 -33.63 10.24 21.10
N ALA A 323 -33.32 9.91 22.36
CA ALA A 323 -34.33 9.61 23.37
C ALA A 323 -35.15 10.84 23.77
N VAL A 324 -34.51 11.96 24.09
CA VAL A 324 -35.16 13.23 24.46
C VAL A 324 -36.03 13.73 23.30
N TRP A 325 -35.48 13.79 22.08
CA TRP A 325 -36.26 14.20 20.92
C TRP A 325 -37.47 13.28 20.72
N SER A 326 -37.28 11.96 20.83
CA SER A 326 -38.39 11.00 20.71
C SER A 326 -39.47 11.17 21.79
N LEU A 327 -39.09 11.56 23.01
CA LEU A 327 -40.03 11.79 24.12
C LEU A 327 -40.82 13.11 23.96
N CYS A 328 -40.21 14.13 23.35
CA CYS A 328 -40.85 15.43 23.07
C CYS A 328 -41.82 15.41 21.88
N LEU A 329 -41.77 14.39 21.02
CA LEU A 329 -42.69 14.28 19.88
C LEU A 329 -44.14 13.98 20.31
N PRO A 330 -45.15 14.37 19.51
CA PRO A 330 -46.56 14.07 19.77
C PRO A 330 -46.84 12.58 19.99
N GLN A 331 -47.90 12.23 20.72
CA GLN A 331 -48.24 10.83 21.03
C GLN A 331 -48.41 9.97 19.77
N ALA A 332 -48.99 10.52 18.70
CA ALA A 332 -49.13 9.84 17.41
C ALA A 332 -47.81 9.28 16.85
N TRP A 333 -46.69 9.97 17.12
CA TRP A 333 -45.35 9.53 16.71
C TRP A 333 -44.67 8.61 17.73
N ARG A 334 -45.12 8.60 19.00
CA ARG A 334 -44.57 7.75 20.06
C ARG A 334 -45.22 6.37 20.06
N GLU A 335 -46.53 6.33 19.92
CA GLU A 335 -47.37 5.12 19.94
C GLU A 335 -48.15 5.00 18.61
N PRO A 336 -47.47 4.79 17.46
CA PRO A 336 -48.18 4.54 16.22
C PRO A 336 -48.84 3.16 16.24
N ALA A 337 -49.82 3.00 15.35
CA ALA A 337 -50.43 1.70 15.09
C ALA A 337 -49.36 0.65 14.74
N ALA A 338 -49.63 -0.60 15.11
CA ALA A 338 -48.78 -1.72 14.74
C ALA A 338 -48.70 -1.81 13.21
N GLU A 339 -47.49 -1.90 12.68
CA GLU A 339 -47.27 -2.14 11.25
C GLU A 339 -47.00 -3.62 11.02
N GLU A 340 -47.59 -4.18 9.96
CA GLU A 340 -47.35 -5.56 9.60
C GLU A 340 -45.88 -5.77 9.17
N THR A 341 -45.26 -6.81 9.73
CA THR A 341 -43.93 -7.27 9.33
C THR A 341 -44.01 -7.82 7.91
N GLN A 342 -43.25 -7.21 7.02
CA GLN A 342 -43.25 -7.57 5.61
C GLN A 342 -42.40 -8.84 5.37
N PHE A 343 -43.04 -10.00 5.36
CA PHE A 343 -42.40 -11.26 4.98
C PHE A 343 -42.24 -11.36 3.46
N PRO A 344 -41.17 -12.01 2.96
CA PRO A 344 -41.10 -12.34 1.55
C PRO A 344 -42.25 -13.30 1.19
N PRO A 345 -42.92 -13.10 0.04
CA PRO A 345 -43.90 -14.04 -0.51
C PRO A 345 -43.37 -15.48 -0.58
N ALA A 346 -44.26 -16.48 -0.53
CA ALA A 346 -43.88 -17.89 -0.44
C ALA A 346 -43.06 -18.37 -1.66
N ASP A 347 -43.37 -17.85 -2.83
CA ASP A 347 -42.68 -18.02 -4.10
C ASP A 347 -41.29 -17.35 -4.10
N GLU A 348 -41.16 -16.13 -3.57
CA GLU A 348 -39.87 -15.42 -3.49
C GLU A 348 -38.92 -16.02 -2.44
N ARG A 349 -39.43 -16.61 -1.36
CA ARG A 349 -38.59 -17.22 -0.29
C ARG A 349 -37.63 -18.28 -0.81
N LYS A 350 -38.05 -19.08 -1.79
CA LYS A 350 -37.18 -20.08 -2.44
C LYS A 350 -36.00 -19.40 -3.15
N ARG A 351 -36.26 -18.29 -3.83
CA ARG A 351 -35.24 -17.50 -4.55
C ARG A 351 -34.28 -16.81 -3.59
N VAL A 352 -34.78 -16.16 -2.53
CA VAL A 352 -33.96 -15.56 -1.46
C VAL A 352 -33.05 -16.62 -0.82
N ARG A 353 -33.57 -17.82 -0.55
CA ARG A 353 -32.77 -18.91 0.02
C ARG A 353 -31.68 -19.40 -0.93
N SER A 354 -32.00 -19.64 -2.19
CA SER A 354 -31.03 -20.09 -3.19
C SER A 354 -29.91 -19.07 -3.40
N ILE A 355 -30.25 -17.77 -3.51
CA ILE A 355 -29.26 -16.71 -3.60
C ILE A 355 -28.42 -16.63 -2.32
N GLY A 356 -29.03 -16.72 -1.14
CA GLY A 356 -28.31 -16.74 0.13
C GLY A 356 -27.27 -17.87 0.23
N ARG A 357 -27.58 -19.07 -0.28
CA ARG A 357 -26.64 -20.21 -0.36
C ARG A 357 -25.52 -19.95 -1.35
N ALA A 358 -25.84 -19.42 -2.53
CA ALA A 358 -24.83 -19.07 -3.53
C ALA A 358 -23.84 -18.05 -2.97
N LEU A 359 -24.33 -16.97 -2.35
CA LEU A 359 -23.49 -15.95 -1.74
C LEU A 359 -22.64 -16.50 -0.57
N ALA A 360 -23.10 -17.53 0.15
CA ALA A 360 -22.32 -18.13 1.23
C ALA A 360 -21.09 -18.93 0.75
N VAL A 361 -21.09 -19.42 -0.50
CA VAL A 361 -19.97 -20.22 -1.05
C VAL A 361 -19.03 -19.43 -1.96
N VAL A 362 -19.43 -18.22 -2.39
CA VAL A 362 -18.57 -17.33 -3.19
C VAL A 362 -17.20 -17.05 -2.57
N PRO A 363 -17.01 -16.92 -1.23
CA PRO A 363 -15.67 -16.71 -0.67
C PRO A 363 -14.66 -17.80 -1.05
N LEU A 364 -15.10 -19.06 -1.21
CA LEU A 364 -14.24 -20.16 -1.65
C LEU A 364 -13.76 -19.95 -3.09
N ALA A 365 -14.66 -19.49 -3.96
CA ALA A 365 -14.30 -19.16 -5.33
C ALA A 365 -13.33 -17.96 -5.39
N ILE A 366 -13.55 -16.93 -4.56
CA ILE A 366 -12.64 -15.78 -4.47
C ILE A 366 -11.25 -16.21 -3.97
N ALA A 367 -11.17 -17.07 -2.95
CA ALA A 367 -9.90 -17.60 -2.45
C ALA A 367 -9.16 -18.41 -3.54
N GLY A 368 -9.88 -19.25 -4.30
CA GLY A 368 -9.31 -19.96 -5.44
C GLY A 368 -8.78 -19.00 -6.52
N LEU A 369 -9.52 -17.92 -6.82
CA LEU A 369 -9.08 -16.88 -7.76
C LEU A 369 -7.84 -16.12 -7.26
N GLY A 370 -7.71 -15.89 -5.95
CA GLY A 370 -6.51 -15.33 -5.31
C GLY A 370 -5.28 -16.18 -5.60
N LEU A 371 -5.36 -17.47 -5.27
CA LEU A 371 -4.29 -18.44 -5.53
C LEU A 371 -3.94 -18.52 -7.03
N THR A 372 -4.94 -18.58 -7.92
CA THR A 372 -4.68 -18.57 -9.36
C THR A 372 -3.92 -17.30 -9.77
N ARG A 373 -4.31 -16.13 -9.25
CA ARG A 373 -3.62 -14.87 -9.53
C ARG A 373 -2.18 -14.87 -8.98
N ALA A 374 -1.97 -15.36 -7.76
CA ALA A 374 -0.66 -15.41 -7.11
C ALA A 374 0.37 -16.25 -7.87
N TYR A 375 -0.07 -17.39 -8.42
CA TYR A 375 0.78 -18.38 -9.08
C TYR A 375 0.73 -18.34 -10.61
N ALA A 376 -0.18 -17.57 -11.23
CA ALA A 376 -0.25 -17.44 -12.69
C ALA A 376 1.09 -16.98 -13.28
N ARG A 377 1.66 -15.89 -12.76
CA ARG A 377 2.91 -15.34 -13.30
C ARG A 377 4.10 -16.30 -13.12
N PRO A 378 4.38 -16.87 -11.93
CA PRO A 378 5.40 -17.91 -11.77
C PRO A 378 5.19 -19.11 -12.69
N TYR A 379 3.95 -19.54 -12.92
CA TYR A 379 3.62 -20.64 -13.83
C TYR A 379 4.06 -20.33 -15.28
N PHE A 380 3.81 -19.13 -15.79
CA PHE A 380 4.20 -18.74 -17.16
C PHE A 380 5.69 -18.45 -17.34
N LEU A 381 6.41 -18.10 -16.26
CA LEU A 381 7.86 -17.87 -16.29
C LEU A 381 8.68 -19.16 -16.20
N GLY A 382 8.06 -20.28 -15.82
CA GLY A 382 8.68 -21.62 -15.88
C GLY A 382 9.69 -21.93 -14.76
N SER A 383 10.53 -22.94 -14.98
CA SER A 383 11.52 -23.45 -14.00
C SER A 383 12.64 -22.47 -13.65
N SER A 384 12.80 -21.40 -14.43
CA SER A 384 13.83 -20.36 -14.26
C SER A 384 13.72 -19.58 -12.93
N ILE A 385 12.52 -19.53 -12.33
CA ILE A 385 12.27 -18.95 -11.01
C ILE A 385 12.47 -19.99 -9.89
N ALA A 386 12.27 -21.27 -10.21
CA ALA A 386 12.36 -22.37 -9.26
C ALA A 386 13.80 -22.86 -9.01
N ALA A 387 14.74 -22.54 -9.89
CA ALA A 387 16.12 -23.06 -9.88
C ALA A 387 16.94 -22.67 -8.63
N ASN A 388 16.51 -21.68 -7.84
CA ASN A 388 17.18 -21.31 -6.59
C ASN A 388 16.34 -21.61 -5.32
N THR A 389 15.20 -22.28 -5.45
CA THR A 389 14.42 -22.81 -4.30
C THR A 389 14.86 -24.21 -3.87
N GLU A 390 15.98 -24.72 -4.42
CA GLU A 390 16.44 -26.12 -4.32
C GLU A 390 16.76 -26.62 -2.90
N LYS A 391 16.88 -25.75 -1.88
CA LYS A 391 17.32 -26.19 -0.55
C LYS A 391 16.25 -26.76 0.37
N ALA A 392 14.96 -26.90 -0.02
CA ALA A 392 13.94 -27.17 1.01
C ALA A 392 12.63 -27.93 0.66
N SER A 393 12.48 -28.69 -0.43
CA SER A 393 11.20 -29.42 -0.65
C SER A 393 11.30 -30.78 -1.34
N PHE A 394 10.31 -31.65 -1.03
CA PHE A 394 10.16 -33.04 -1.51
C PHE A 394 9.70 -33.13 -2.99
N PHE A 395 9.11 -32.06 -3.53
CA PHE A 395 8.81 -31.88 -4.95
C PHE A 395 9.61 -30.66 -5.42
N GLY A 396 10.31 -30.72 -6.56
CA GLY A 396 11.11 -29.59 -7.05
C GLY A 396 10.30 -28.28 -7.15
N GLY A 397 10.97 -27.13 -6.97
CA GLY A 397 10.30 -25.82 -6.77
C GLY A 397 9.26 -25.43 -7.83
N TYR A 398 9.43 -25.86 -9.09
CA TYR A 398 8.47 -25.59 -10.16
C TYR A 398 7.21 -26.46 -10.07
N ALA A 399 7.34 -27.72 -9.66
CA ALA A 399 6.20 -28.62 -9.47
C ALA A 399 5.24 -28.07 -8.41
N GLN A 400 5.77 -27.40 -7.39
CA GLN A 400 4.97 -26.74 -6.36
C GLN A 400 4.19 -25.54 -6.90
N VAL A 401 4.80 -24.72 -7.77
CA VAL A 401 4.12 -23.62 -8.47
C VAL A 401 2.95 -24.15 -9.31
N VAL A 402 3.19 -25.22 -10.07
CA VAL A 402 2.16 -25.87 -10.89
C VAL A 402 1.02 -26.42 -10.01
N ALA A 403 1.36 -27.08 -8.90
CA ALA A 403 0.38 -27.62 -7.97
C ALA A 403 -0.52 -26.52 -7.37
N TRP A 404 0.06 -25.42 -6.88
CA TRP A 404 -0.72 -24.31 -6.31
C TRP A 404 -1.57 -23.59 -7.35
N PHE A 405 -1.04 -23.39 -8.56
CA PHE A 405 -1.81 -22.79 -9.66
C PHE A 405 -3.06 -23.61 -9.97
N TRP A 406 -2.91 -24.92 -10.21
CA TRP A 406 -4.04 -25.80 -10.52
C TRP A 406 -4.95 -26.05 -9.32
N PHE A 407 -4.42 -26.04 -8.10
CA PHE A 407 -5.23 -26.08 -6.89
C PHE A 407 -6.13 -24.84 -6.77
N GLY A 408 -5.60 -23.65 -7.06
CA GLY A 408 -6.38 -22.41 -7.13
C GLY A 408 -7.48 -22.49 -8.20
N VAL A 409 -7.15 -22.97 -9.40
CA VAL A 409 -8.10 -23.18 -10.51
C VAL A 409 -9.21 -24.15 -10.11
N ALA A 410 -8.86 -25.32 -9.58
CA ALA A 410 -9.81 -26.33 -9.13
C ALA A 410 -10.71 -25.78 -8.03
N THR A 411 -10.16 -25.04 -7.06
CA THR A 411 -10.93 -24.41 -5.99
C THR A 411 -11.89 -23.34 -6.53
N ALA A 412 -11.45 -22.49 -7.46
CA ALA A 412 -12.27 -21.44 -8.05
C ALA A 412 -13.47 -21.99 -8.83
N VAL A 413 -13.31 -23.14 -9.50
CA VAL A 413 -14.33 -23.73 -10.37
C VAL A 413 -15.22 -24.73 -9.63
N LEU A 414 -14.64 -25.59 -8.79
CA LEU A 414 -15.33 -26.76 -8.23
C LEU A 414 -15.84 -26.54 -6.81
N ALA A 415 -15.10 -25.79 -5.96
CA ALA A 415 -15.46 -25.68 -4.54
C ALA A 415 -16.83 -25.03 -4.33
N GLY A 416 -17.13 -23.96 -5.07
CA GLY A 416 -18.42 -23.27 -4.99
C GLY A 416 -19.61 -24.19 -5.30
N PRO A 417 -19.70 -24.78 -6.51
CA PRO A 417 -20.80 -25.68 -6.88
C PRO A 417 -20.94 -26.91 -5.97
N VAL A 418 -19.82 -27.55 -5.62
CA VAL A 418 -19.84 -28.75 -4.76
C VAL A 418 -20.37 -28.39 -3.37
N VAL A 419 -19.84 -27.33 -2.75
CA VAL A 419 -20.29 -26.90 -1.41
C VAL A 419 -21.71 -26.37 -1.43
N TYR A 420 -22.15 -25.71 -2.52
CA TYR A 420 -23.54 -25.29 -2.69
C TYR A 420 -24.50 -26.48 -2.64
N GLU A 421 -24.21 -27.55 -3.38
CA GLU A 421 -25.04 -28.76 -3.38
C GLU A 421 -25.02 -29.49 -2.03
N LEU A 422 -23.86 -29.53 -1.35
CA LEU A 422 -23.75 -30.07 0.01
C LEU A 422 -24.61 -29.29 1.01
N ILE A 423 -24.58 -27.95 0.96
CA ILE A 423 -25.41 -27.09 1.81
C ILE A 423 -26.90 -27.31 1.49
N ARG A 424 -27.27 -27.36 0.20
CA ARG A 424 -28.65 -27.62 -0.23
C ARG A 424 -29.15 -28.96 0.32
N PHE A 425 -28.39 -30.03 0.12
CA PHE A 425 -28.70 -31.36 0.61
C PHE A 425 -28.85 -31.39 2.14
N ALA A 426 -27.91 -30.77 2.86
CA ALA A 426 -27.97 -30.68 4.32
C ALA A 426 -29.21 -29.91 4.80
N GLU A 427 -29.55 -28.78 4.17
CA GLU A 427 -30.75 -28.02 4.52
C GLU A 427 -32.04 -28.83 4.30
N GLU A 428 -32.18 -29.50 3.15
CA GLU A 428 -33.35 -30.32 2.83
C GLU A 428 -33.49 -31.50 3.80
N ARG A 429 -32.38 -32.13 4.19
CA ARG A 429 -32.38 -33.31 5.06
C ARG A 429 -32.59 -33.00 6.55
N TRP A 430 -32.09 -31.85 7.03
CA TRP A 430 -31.99 -31.55 8.47
C TRP A 430 -32.83 -30.35 8.94
N LEU A 431 -33.08 -29.36 8.08
CA LEU A 431 -33.74 -28.09 8.44
C LEU A 431 -35.16 -27.97 7.85
N ASP A 432 -35.36 -28.35 6.58
CA ASP A 432 -36.60 -28.08 5.86
C ASP A 432 -37.50 -29.33 5.74
N ARG A 433 -38.24 -29.67 6.81
CA ARG A 433 -39.34 -30.67 6.70
C ARG A 433 -40.61 -30.05 6.09
N PRO A 434 -41.27 -30.67 5.10
CA PRO A 434 -42.24 -29.99 4.21
C PRO A 434 -43.64 -29.69 4.77
N LYS A 435 -43.96 -29.90 6.06
CA LYS A 435 -45.35 -29.83 6.56
C LYS A 435 -45.63 -28.97 7.81
N LEU A 436 -44.72 -28.08 8.23
CA LEU A 436 -44.93 -27.23 9.42
C LEU A 436 -45.33 -25.79 9.05
N PRO A 437 -46.29 -25.17 9.78
CA PRO A 437 -46.68 -23.78 9.55
C PRO A 437 -45.53 -22.81 9.80
N LEU A 438 -45.54 -21.68 9.07
CA LEU A 438 -44.49 -20.64 9.11
C LEU A 438 -44.26 -20.00 10.49
N GLN A 439 -45.20 -20.19 11.42
CA GLN A 439 -45.23 -19.64 12.77
C GLN A 439 -44.98 -20.69 13.86
N ALA A 440 -44.29 -21.79 13.55
CA ALA A 440 -43.95 -22.79 14.55
C ALA A 440 -43.18 -22.16 15.75
N GLY A 441 -43.49 -22.63 16.95
CA GLY A 441 -42.94 -22.12 18.22
C GLY A 441 -41.41 -22.20 18.30
N TRP A 442 -40.83 -21.77 19.43
CA TRP A 442 -39.38 -21.69 19.64
C TRP A 442 -38.58 -22.96 19.29
N HIS A 443 -39.21 -24.13 19.28
CA HIS A 443 -38.62 -25.42 18.94
C HIS A 443 -38.43 -25.67 17.42
N ASP A 444 -38.87 -24.77 16.53
CA ASP A 444 -38.65 -24.94 15.08
C ASP A 444 -37.17 -24.79 14.72
N ARG A 445 -36.60 -25.89 14.19
CA ARG A 445 -35.21 -25.97 13.73
C ARG A 445 -34.87 -24.87 12.73
N ARG A 446 -35.82 -24.40 11.92
CA ARG A 446 -35.61 -23.32 10.94
C ARG A 446 -35.29 -21.98 11.58
N ARG A 447 -35.73 -21.77 12.83
CA ARG A 447 -35.51 -20.55 13.60
C ARG A 447 -34.33 -20.70 14.56
N TRP A 448 -34.32 -21.73 15.41
CA TRP A 448 -33.35 -21.80 16.50
C TRP A 448 -31.97 -22.24 16.03
N VAL A 449 -31.83 -23.07 14.98
CA VAL A 449 -30.51 -23.50 14.51
C VAL A 449 -29.68 -22.33 13.98
N PRO A 450 -30.18 -21.48 13.04
CA PRO A 450 -29.41 -20.31 12.60
C PRO A 450 -29.22 -19.26 13.70
N ALA A 451 -30.16 -19.14 14.65
CA ALA A 451 -30.01 -18.22 15.77
C ALA A 451 -28.93 -18.68 16.77
N LEU A 452 -28.95 -19.96 17.16
CA LEU A 452 -27.95 -20.56 18.03
C LEU A 452 -26.58 -20.55 17.36
N LEU A 453 -26.49 -21.01 16.11
CA LEU A 453 -25.24 -21.03 15.37
C LEU A 453 -24.68 -19.62 15.17
N GLY A 454 -25.52 -18.66 14.78
CA GLY A 454 -25.12 -17.26 14.67
C GLY A 454 -24.65 -16.67 15.99
N GLY A 455 -25.32 -16.98 17.10
CA GLY A 455 -24.93 -16.58 18.45
C GLY A 455 -23.60 -17.20 18.88
N VAL A 456 -23.39 -18.50 18.64
CA VAL A 456 -22.15 -19.21 18.93
C VAL A 456 -21.00 -18.67 18.09
N LEU A 457 -21.21 -18.43 16.79
CA LEU A 457 -20.20 -17.86 15.91
C LEU A 457 -19.85 -16.43 16.29
N LEU A 458 -20.85 -15.61 16.65
CA LEU A 458 -20.60 -14.25 17.09
C LEU A 458 -19.83 -14.25 18.41
N LEU A 459 -20.22 -15.10 19.36
CA LEU A 459 -19.51 -15.28 20.61
C LEU A 459 -18.07 -15.74 20.38
N ALA A 460 -17.84 -16.73 19.51
CA ALA A 460 -16.52 -17.21 19.14
C ALA A 460 -15.67 -16.10 18.48
N ALA A 461 -16.24 -15.35 17.54
CA ALA A 461 -15.55 -14.25 16.85
C ALA A 461 -15.19 -13.10 17.80
N VAL A 462 -16.11 -12.70 18.68
CA VAL A 462 -15.86 -11.68 19.72
C VAL A 462 -14.85 -12.19 20.75
N SER A 463 -14.95 -13.46 21.15
CA SER A 463 -14.02 -14.08 22.10
C SER A 463 -12.61 -14.19 21.53
N MET A 464 -12.47 -14.43 20.22
CA MET A 464 -11.19 -14.36 19.50
C MET A 464 -10.70 -12.91 19.32
N GLY A 465 -11.61 -11.94 19.28
CA GLY A 465 -11.27 -10.52 19.26
C GLY A 465 -10.56 -10.03 20.52
N VAL A 466 -10.87 -10.60 21.69
CA VAL A 466 -10.23 -10.24 22.98
C VAL A 466 -8.71 -10.49 22.98
N PRO A 467 -8.20 -11.70 22.68
CA PRO A 467 -6.76 -11.92 22.62
C PRO A 467 -6.08 -11.12 21.50
N LEU A 468 -6.75 -10.90 20.36
CA LEU A 468 -6.25 -10.04 19.29
C LEU A 468 -6.13 -8.57 19.72
N ALA A 469 -7.03 -8.09 20.59
CA ALA A 469 -6.99 -6.73 21.13
C ALA A 469 -5.91 -6.56 22.22
N LEU A 470 -5.73 -7.57 23.08
CA LEU A 470 -4.81 -7.52 24.23
C LEU A 470 -3.36 -7.86 23.87
N ASP A 471 -3.14 -8.89 23.04
CA ASP A 471 -1.82 -9.31 22.56
C ASP A 471 -1.84 -9.59 21.04
N PRO A 472 -1.96 -8.53 20.21
CA PRO A 472 -1.96 -8.66 18.75
C PRO A 472 -0.65 -9.27 18.22
N ILE A 473 0.48 -9.11 18.92
CA ILE A 473 1.78 -9.64 18.49
C ILE A 473 1.87 -11.15 18.74
N GLY A 474 1.18 -11.68 19.77
CA GLY A 474 1.05 -13.11 19.97
C GLY A 474 0.00 -13.75 19.06
N TRP A 475 -1.16 -13.14 18.90
CA TRP A 475 -2.30 -13.77 18.23
C TRP A 475 -2.45 -13.46 16.74
N GLY A 476 -2.02 -12.28 16.28
CA GLY A 476 -2.03 -11.91 14.86
C GLY A 476 -1.27 -12.92 13.98
N PRO A 477 0.00 -13.24 14.29
CA PRO A 477 0.77 -14.22 13.51
C PRO A 477 0.15 -15.62 13.43
N ARG A 478 -0.65 -16.02 14.42
CA ARG A 478 -1.33 -17.34 14.41
C ARG A 478 -2.48 -17.42 13.40
N LEU A 479 -3.11 -16.29 13.08
CA LEU A 479 -4.17 -16.22 12.07
C LEU A 479 -3.66 -15.75 10.70
N ARG A 480 -2.47 -15.15 10.65
CA ARG A 480 -1.92 -14.45 9.49
C ARG A 480 -2.82 -13.27 9.04
N SER A 481 -2.33 -12.45 8.12
CA SER A 481 -3.00 -11.23 7.68
C SER A 481 -4.34 -11.53 7.02
N LEU A 482 -4.37 -12.56 6.15
CA LEU A 482 -5.59 -13.00 5.49
C LEU A 482 -6.61 -13.56 6.48
N GLY A 483 -6.19 -14.36 7.46
CA GLY A 483 -7.12 -14.90 8.45
C GLY A 483 -7.69 -13.83 9.39
N VAL A 484 -6.89 -12.84 9.80
CA VAL A 484 -7.37 -11.68 10.56
C VAL A 484 -8.43 -10.91 9.74
N LEU A 485 -8.14 -10.59 8.48
CA LEU A 485 -9.06 -9.87 7.59
C LEU A 485 -10.39 -10.61 7.42
N VAL A 486 -10.32 -11.92 7.14
CA VAL A 486 -11.51 -12.77 6.95
C VAL A 486 -12.33 -12.89 8.24
N LEU A 487 -11.67 -12.99 9.40
CA LEU A 487 -12.36 -12.99 10.69
C LEU A 487 -13.10 -11.68 10.96
N VAL A 488 -12.52 -10.53 10.57
CA VAL A 488 -13.20 -9.23 10.66
C VAL A 488 -14.44 -9.21 9.78
N LEU A 489 -14.33 -9.67 8.52
CA LEU A 489 -15.47 -9.76 7.61
C LEU A 489 -16.57 -10.70 8.17
N ALA A 490 -16.21 -11.81 8.80
CA ALA A 490 -17.15 -12.71 9.43
C ALA A 490 -17.86 -12.05 10.63
N THR A 491 -17.11 -11.33 11.46
CA THR A 491 -17.63 -10.59 12.62
C THR A 491 -18.62 -9.51 12.18
N VAL A 492 -18.22 -8.69 11.19
CA VAL A 492 -19.08 -7.64 10.62
C VAL A 492 -20.33 -8.27 10.00
N THR A 493 -20.20 -9.39 9.27
CA THR A 493 -21.34 -10.10 8.65
C THR A 493 -22.38 -10.49 9.70
N LEU A 494 -21.94 -11.07 10.83
CA LEU A 494 -22.82 -11.53 11.91
C LEU A 494 -23.46 -10.34 12.64
N ILE A 495 -22.70 -9.32 13.00
CA ILE A 495 -23.22 -8.12 13.68
C ILE A 495 -24.24 -7.42 12.76
N ALA A 496 -23.86 -7.16 11.51
CA ALA A 496 -24.71 -6.53 10.51
C ALA A 496 -26.00 -7.31 10.25
N GLY A 497 -25.90 -8.63 10.10
CA GLY A 497 -27.05 -9.49 9.86
C GLY A 497 -28.01 -9.53 11.04
N TRP A 498 -27.48 -9.59 12.26
CA TRP A 498 -28.27 -9.58 13.49
C TRP A 498 -28.98 -8.25 13.69
N LEU A 499 -28.26 -7.15 13.53
CA LEU A 499 -28.79 -5.78 13.62
C LEU A 499 -29.84 -5.50 12.55
N ALA A 500 -29.62 -5.94 11.30
CA ALA A 500 -30.60 -5.80 10.23
C ALA A 500 -31.88 -6.58 10.55
N ARG A 501 -31.75 -7.82 11.04
CA ARG A 501 -32.91 -8.62 11.49
C ARG A 501 -33.66 -7.94 12.64
N HIS A 502 -32.93 -7.35 13.59
CA HIS A 502 -33.53 -6.66 14.73
C HIS A 502 -34.25 -5.36 14.30
N ALA A 503 -33.65 -4.59 13.39
CA ALA A 503 -34.27 -3.40 12.79
C ALA A 503 -35.55 -3.71 12.01
N GLU A 504 -35.73 -4.95 11.52
CA GLU A 504 -36.97 -5.39 10.87
C GLU A 504 -38.05 -5.86 11.86
N TYR A 505 -37.67 -6.21 13.10
CA TYR A 505 -38.59 -6.63 14.17
C TYR A 505 -39.25 -5.42 14.87
N HIS A 506 -38.52 -4.32 15.03
CA HIS A 506 -38.97 -3.14 15.76
C HIS A 506 -39.21 -1.96 14.83
N LEU A 507 -40.20 -1.13 15.15
CA LEU A 507 -40.31 0.18 14.51
C LEU A 507 -39.12 1.07 14.90
N PRO A 508 -38.66 1.97 14.01
CA PRO A 508 -37.60 2.93 14.35
C PRO A 508 -38.03 3.83 15.51
N LEU A 509 -37.05 4.45 16.17
CA LEU A 509 -37.31 5.46 17.20
C LEU A 509 -38.21 6.58 16.65
N PRO A 510 -39.13 7.16 17.45
CA PRO A 510 -40.00 8.26 17.02
C PRO A 510 -39.27 9.39 16.27
N ALA A 511 -38.11 9.82 16.75
CA ALA A 511 -37.28 10.85 16.10
C ALA A 511 -36.82 10.44 14.69
N LEU A 512 -36.45 9.17 14.50
CA LEU A 512 -36.02 8.66 13.19
C LEU A 512 -37.22 8.49 12.23
N ARG A 513 -38.39 8.11 12.76
CA ARG A 513 -39.63 8.06 11.97
C ARG A 513 -40.08 9.44 11.51
N TYR A 514 -39.91 10.45 12.35
CA TYR A 514 -40.16 11.85 12.00
C TYR A 514 -39.27 12.30 10.83
N LEU A 515 -38.03 11.80 10.75
CA LEU A 515 -37.13 11.97 9.61
C LEU A 515 -37.41 11.02 8.42
N HIS A 516 -38.58 10.37 8.41
CA HIS A 516 -39.02 9.43 7.38
C HIS A 516 -38.17 8.15 7.21
N PHE A 517 -37.37 7.77 8.22
CA PHE A 517 -36.73 6.45 8.21
C PHE A 517 -37.73 5.35 8.54
N ARG A 518 -37.76 4.28 7.73
CA ARG A 518 -38.62 3.10 7.93
C ARG A 518 -37.96 1.97 8.71
N LEU A 519 -36.64 1.97 8.72
CA LEU A 519 -35.79 1.06 9.47
C LEU A 519 -34.78 1.91 10.23
N THR A 520 -34.40 1.50 11.43
CA THR A 520 -33.34 2.18 12.18
C THR A 520 -32.06 2.18 11.34
N PRO A 521 -31.50 3.35 10.97
CA PRO A 521 -30.34 3.43 10.08
C PRO A 521 -29.05 3.21 10.89
N ILE A 522 -28.84 1.97 11.35
CA ILE A 522 -27.80 1.65 12.35
C ILE A 522 -26.40 2.06 11.87
N TRP A 523 -26.07 1.83 10.60
CA TRP A 523 -24.76 2.24 10.05
C TRP A 523 -24.57 3.75 10.00
N LEU A 524 -25.63 4.53 9.76
CA LEU A 524 -25.57 5.99 9.83
C LEU A 524 -25.31 6.44 11.26
N LEU A 525 -25.90 5.76 12.26
CA LEU A 525 -25.64 6.04 13.68
C LEU A 525 -24.20 5.67 14.08
N VAL A 526 -23.67 4.56 13.59
CA VAL A 526 -22.27 4.15 13.82
C VAL A 526 -21.30 5.16 13.18
N VAL A 527 -21.54 5.58 11.94
CA VAL A 527 -20.72 6.62 11.28
C VAL A 527 -20.85 7.95 12.00
N GLY A 528 -22.06 8.33 12.43
CA GLY A 528 -22.30 9.52 13.24
C GLY A 528 -21.54 9.48 14.56
N ALA A 529 -21.49 8.32 15.23
CA ALA A 529 -20.71 8.13 16.44
C ALA A 529 -19.20 8.27 16.19
N LEU A 530 -18.66 7.67 15.12
CA LEU A 530 -17.24 7.80 14.74
C LEU A 530 -16.87 9.26 14.43
N VAL A 531 -17.72 9.97 13.67
CA VAL A 531 -17.48 11.38 13.34
C VAL A 531 -17.55 12.23 14.60
N LEU A 532 -18.55 12.03 15.46
CA LEU A 532 -18.69 12.79 16.70
C LEU A 532 -17.54 12.50 17.67
N GLU A 533 -17.10 11.25 17.79
CA GLU A 533 -15.92 10.88 18.58
C GLU A 533 -14.67 11.61 18.07
N ALA A 534 -14.41 11.56 16.76
CA ALA A 534 -13.26 12.20 16.14
C ALA A 534 -13.28 13.75 16.29
N GLN A 535 -14.45 14.38 16.30
CA GLN A 535 -14.59 15.82 16.55
C GLN A 535 -14.40 16.19 18.02
N LEU A 536 -14.72 15.29 18.95
CA LEU A 536 -14.60 15.50 20.40
C LEU A 536 -13.22 15.10 20.95
N ASP A 537 -12.46 14.23 20.29
CA ASP A 537 -11.09 13.85 20.69
C ASP A 537 -10.06 14.92 20.33
N THR A 538 -9.95 15.96 21.18
CA THR A 538 -9.00 17.07 20.98
C THR A 538 -7.66 16.88 21.69
N VAL A 539 -7.55 15.89 22.59
CA VAL A 539 -6.39 15.73 23.49
C VAL A 539 -5.32 14.81 22.88
N GLY A 540 -5.70 13.89 21.97
CA GLY A 540 -4.77 13.25 21.02
C GLY A 540 -3.73 12.27 21.60
N GLY A 541 -3.72 11.96 22.89
CA GLY A 541 -2.63 11.19 23.54
C GLY A 541 -2.48 9.72 23.13
N TYR A 542 -3.36 9.15 22.29
CA TYR A 542 -3.29 7.73 21.93
C TYR A 542 -2.25 7.39 20.88
N HIS A 543 -2.04 8.31 19.93
CA HIS A 543 -1.11 8.15 18.83
C HIS A 543 0.26 8.78 19.14
N GLU A 544 0.58 8.92 20.42
CA GLU A 544 1.87 9.43 20.89
C GLU A 544 3.02 8.52 20.47
N VAL A 545 4.14 9.14 20.09
CA VAL A 545 5.37 8.42 19.76
C VAL A 545 5.97 7.72 20.99
N ARG A 546 6.66 6.59 20.77
CA ARG A 546 7.30 5.83 21.85
C ARG A 546 8.67 6.41 22.19
N LEU A 547 8.69 7.26 23.20
CA LEU A 547 9.93 7.84 23.73
C LEU A 547 10.68 6.87 24.67
N ARG A 548 11.97 7.17 24.90
CA ARG A 548 12.85 6.51 25.85
C ARG A 548 13.32 7.52 26.90
N PRO A 549 13.18 7.23 28.21
CA PRO A 549 13.68 8.13 29.24
C PRO A 549 15.18 8.40 29.11
N ARG A 550 15.56 9.66 29.25
CA ARG A 550 16.96 10.09 29.24
C ARG A 550 17.30 10.78 30.57
N ALA A 551 18.55 10.65 31.01
CA ALA A 551 19.02 11.36 32.19
C ALA A 551 19.05 12.87 31.91
N ALA A 552 18.62 13.69 32.86
CA ALA A 552 18.65 15.15 32.73
C ALA A 552 20.07 15.71 32.50
N SER A 553 21.10 14.96 32.91
CA SER A 553 22.52 15.29 32.71
C SER A 553 23.04 15.04 31.28
N ALA A 554 22.26 14.41 30.40
CA ALA A 554 22.73 13.97 29.07
C ALA A 554 22.86 15.09 28.01
N GLY A 555 22.66 16.36 28.39
CA GLY A 555 22.68 17.51 27.47
C GLY A 555 21.49 17.50 26.49
N PRO A 556 21.52 18.30 25.41
CA PRO A 556 20.46 18.32 24.40
C PRO A 556 20.43 17.05 23.52
N PRO A 557 19.26 16.65 23.01
CA PRO A 557 19.07 15.45 22.21
C PRO A 557 19.93 15.44 20.93
N ALA A 558 19.94 16.56 20.21
CA ALA A 558 20.72 16.80 18.99
C ALA A 558 21.61 18.05 19.14
N LYS A 559 22.68 18.13 18.33
CA LYS A 559 23.59 19.30 18.27
C LYS A 559 23.29 20.15 17.03
N SER A 560 23.66 21.43 17.05
CA SER A 560 23.64 22.27 15.84
C SER A 560 24.55 21.70 14.76
N PHE A 561 24.16 21.82 13.50
CA PHE A 561 25.00 21.41 12.37
C PHE A 561 26.09 22.45 12.11
N ASP A 562 27.34 21.99 12.03
CA ASP A 562 28.50 22.79 11.66
C ASP A 562 29.18 22.15 10.45
N ALA A 563 29.06 22.79 9.29
CA ALA A 563 29.55 22.26 8.03
C ALA A 563 31.07 22.04 8.03
N ALA A 564 31.85 22.97 8.62
CA ALA A 564 33.31 22.88 8.63
C ALA A 564 33.76 21.73 9.54
N ALA A 565 33.24 21.68 10.77
CA ALA A 565 33.58 20.62 11.72
C ALA A 565 33.21 19.22 11.21
N HIS A 566 32.04 19.07 10.54
CA HIS A 566 31.63 17.79 9.96
C HIS A 566 32.48 17.41 8.75
N PHE A 567 32.85 18.38 7.89
CA PHE A 567 33.75 18.15 6.76
C PHE A 567 35.15 17.73 7.22
N ASP A 568 35.75 18.47 8.16
CA ASP A 568 37.10 18.18 8.67
C ASP A 568 37.17 16.83 9.37
N ALA A 569 36.16 16.53 10.20
CA ALA A 569 36.02 15.22 10.80
C ALA A 569 35.96 14.17 9.70
N TRP A 570 35.07 14.33 8.70
CA TRP A 570 34.89 13.41 7.58
C TRP A 570 36.19 13.13 6.84
N PHE A 571 36.83 14.18 6.36
CA PHE A 571 38.05 14.12 5.58
C PHE A 571 39.19 13.44 6.35
N THR A 572 39.35 13.75 7.64
CA THR A 572 40.40 13.16 8.48
C THR A 572 40.26 11.64 8.60
N GLY A 573 39.04 11.14 8.81
CA GLY A 573 38.81 9.70 8.95
C GLY A 573 38.97 8.93 7.64
N VAL A 574 38.43 9.45 6.52
CA VAL A 574 38.60 8.82 5.21
C VAL A 574 40.06 8.79 4.81
N LYS A 575 40.78 9.91 5.01
CA LYS A 575 42.22 9.99 4.76
C LYS A 575 42.98 8.93 5.55
N SER A 576 42.67 8.77 6.84
CA SER A 576 43.31 7.74 7.68
C SER A 576 43.08 6.33 7.13
N CYS A 577 41.87 6.02 6.65
CA CYS A 577 41.61 4.72 6.03
C CYS A 577 42.39 4.55 4.72
N MET A 578 42.28 5.52 3.81
CA MET A 578 42.95 5.47 2.49
C MET A 578 44.47 5.41 2.61
N ASP A 579 45.08 6.07 3.59
CA ASP A 579 46.53 6.03 3.82
C ASP A 579 47.00 4.66 4.35
N SER A 580 46.10 3.91 4.99
CA SER A 580 46.35 2.55 5.48
C SER A 580 46.12 1.47 4.42
N ASP A 581 45.37 1.77 3.35
CA ASP A 581 45.09 0.86 2.25
C ASP A 581 46.15 0.99 1.14
N ALA A 582 46.83 -0.12 0.81
CA ALA A 582 47.93 -0.12 -0.16
C ALA A 582 47.52 0.31 -1.57
N LYS A 583 46.26 0.07 -1.99
CA LYS A 583 45.76 0.45 -3.31
C LYS A 583 45.35 1.91 -3.34
N LEU A 584 44.68 2.39 -2.27
CA LEU A 584 44.12 3.76 -2.23
C LEU A 584 45.14 4.82 -1.83
N LYS A 585 46.29 4.43 -1.27
CA LYS A 585 47.35 5.35 -0.85
C LYS A 585 47.82 6.28 -1.99
N GLU A 586 47.89 5.76 -3.21
CA GLU A 586 48.33 6.48 -4.42
C GLU A 586 47.24 7.34 -5.07
N ALA A 587 45.99 7.28 -4.57
CA ALA A 587 44.89 8.06 -5.12
C ALA A 587 45.13 9.57 -4.94
N THR A 588 44.86 10.37 -5.97
CA THR A 588 44.91 11.84 -5.92
C THR A 588 43.54 12.46 -5.64
N ALA A 589 42.48 11.64 -5.57
CA ALA A 589 41.13 12.07 -5.23
C ALA A 589 40.50 11.21 -4.11
N VAL A 590 39.61 11.82 -3.33
CA VAL A 590 38.83 11.21 -2.25
C VAL A 590 37.34 11.29 -2.62
N PRO A 591 36.67 10.16 -2.88
CA PRO A 591 35.22 10.13 -3.08
C PRO A 591 34.46 10.56 -1.82
N MET A 592 33.49 11.46 -1.99
CA MET A 592 32.53 11.89 -0.96
C MET A 592 31.14 11.48 -1.40
N VAL A 593 30.57 10.43 -0.80
CA VAL A 593 29.31 9.82 -1.27
C VAL A 593 28.12 10.31 -0.45
N PHE A 594 27.08 10.76 -1.17
CA PHE A 594 25.74 11.01 -0.63
C PHE A 594 24.77 9.93 -1.11
N VAL A 595 24.03 9.31 -0.19
CA VAL A 595 23.12 8.19 -0.52
C VAL A 595 21.67 8.60 -0.30
N ALA A 596 20.88 8.66 -1.36
CA ALA A 596 19.43 8.81 -1.29
C ALA A 596 18.75 7.44 -1.35
N ALA A 597 17.84 7.17 -0.41
CA ALA A 597 17.07 5.92 -0.34
C ALA A 597 15.56 6.21 -0.43
N PRO A 598 14.97 6.16 -1.64
CA PRO A 598 13.55 6.37 -1.86
C PRO A 598 12.65 5.39 -1.10
N GLY A 599 11.40 5.83 -0.87
CA GLY A 599 10.39 5.03 -0.19
C GLY A 599 9.84 3.86 -1.03
N GLY A 600 9.16 2.92 -0.36
CA GLY A 600 8.57 1.75 -1.03
C GLY A 600 8.24 0.56 -0.10
N GLY A 601 8.11 0.79 1.21
CA GLY A 601 7.88 -0.28 2.20
C GLY A 601 9.06 -1.25 2.31
N ILE A 602 8.80 -2.51 2.68
CA ILE A 602 9.86 -3.49 2.92
C ILE A 602 10.72 -3.78 1.68
N ARG A 603 10.18 -3.61 0.46
CA ARG A 603 10.94 -3.70 -0.80
C ARG A 603 12.08 -2.69 -0.82
N ALA A 604 11.78 -1.44 -0.46
CA ALA A 604 12.79 -0.38 -0.37
C ALA A 604 13.84 -0.70 0.70
N ALA A 605 13.40 -1.23 1.85
CA ALA A 605 14.32 -1.62 2.92
C ALA A 605 15.28 -2.73 2.48
N TYR A 606 14.76 -3.76 1.81
CA TYR A 606 15.55 -4.86 1.26
C TYR A 606 16.54 -4.38 0.20
N TRP A 607 16.06 -3.63 -0.79
CA TRP A 607 16.89 -3.08 -1.87
C TRP A 607 17.99 -2.14 -1.33
N THR A 608 17.62 -1.21 -0.44
CA THR A 608 18.56 -0.26 0.17
C THR A 608 19.60 -0.99 1.02
N GLY A 609 19.17 -1.96 1.85
CA GLY A 609 20.08 -2.76 2.66
C GLY A 609 21.09 -3.52 1.82
N SER A 610 20.62 -4.26 0.81
CA SER A 610 21.47 -5.03 -0.10
C SER A 610 22.42 -4.14 -0.91
N ALA A 611 21.93 -3.02 -1.45
CA ALA A 611 22.75 -2.11 -2.24
C ALA A 611 23.80 -1.38 -1.37
N MET A 612 23.48 -1.04 -0.12
CA MET A 612 24.46 -0.50 0.83
C MET A 612 25.56 -1.51 1.18
N ASP A 613 25.20 -2.80 1.32
CA ASP A 613 26.19 -3.85 1.58
C ASP A 613 27.19 -3.98 0.42
N GLU A 614 26.73 -3.91 -0.83
CA GLU A 614 27.63 -3.89 -2.01
C GLU A 614 28.43 -2.57 -2.11
N LEU A 615 27.77 -1.42 -1.89
CA LEU A 615 28.41 -0.10 -1.96
C LEU A 615 29.57 0.06 -0.97
N THR A 616 29.47 -0.59 0.19
CA THR A 616 30.41 -0.42 1.31
C THR A 616 31.23 -1.67 1.60
N LYS A 617 31.26 -2.61 0.64
CA LYS A 617 31.99 -3.86 0.75
C LYS A 617 33.49 -3.67 0.99
N SER A 618 34.08 -2.61 0.43
CA SER A 618 35.44 -2.19 0.73
C SER A 618 35.52 -1.47 2.10
N PRO A 619 36.47 -1.81 2.98
CA PRO A 619 36.57 -1.21 4.32
C PRO A 619 36.60 0.32 4.33
N CYS A 620 37.25 0.97 3.36
CA CYS A 620 37.29 2.43 3.27
C CYS A 620 36.06 3.06 2.61
N ALA A 621 35.30 2.29 1.81
CA ALA A 621 34.10 2.81 1.16
C ALA A 621 33.01 3.19 2.19
N GLN A 622 32.95 2.50 3.32
CA GLN A 622 32.08 2.88 4.44
C GLN A 622 32.40 4.30 4.97
N ASP A 623 33.69 4.64 5.09
CA ASP A 623 34.10 5.96 5.58
C ASP A 623 33.86 7.06 4.52
N MET A 624 33.90 6.71 3.22
CA MET A 624 33.62 7.64 2.11
C MET A 624 32.17 8.13 2.07
N VAL A 625 31.22 7.43 2.71
CA VAL A 625 29.83 7.87 2.80
C VAL A 625 29.70 9.00 3.82
N PHE A 626 29.44 10.21 3.33
CA PHE A 626 29.28 11.39 4.18
C PHE A 626 27.91 11.41 4.87
N GLY A 627 26.84 11.24 4.08
CA GLY A 627 25.46 11.36 4.54
C GLY A 627 24.51 10.51 3.73
N ALA A 628 23.51 9.96 4.41
CA ALA A 628 22.47 9.14 3.79
C ALA A 628 21.09 9.64 4.22
N SER A 629 20.21 9.89 3.24
CA SER A 629 18.85 10.30 3.49
C SER A 629 17.85 9.28 3.00
N GLY A 630 16.92 8.90 3.86
CA GLY A 630 15.92 7.87 3.56
C GLY A 630 14.50 8.39 3.74
N VAL A 631 13.60 7.81 2.96
CA VAL A 631 12.15 7.96 3.09
C VAL A 631 11.53 6.59 3.28
N SER A 632 10.52 6.46 4.13
CA SER A 632 9.74 5.23 4.28
C SER A 632 10.60 3.98 4.55
N GLY A 633 10.38 2.90 3.79
CA GLY A 633 11.21 1.71 3.85
C GLY A 633 12.70 1.93 3.52
N GLY A 634 13.07 2.95 2.73
CA GLY A 634 14.47 3.31 2.50
C GLY A 634 15.17 3.72 3.80
N SER A 635 14.47 4.46 4.68
CA SER A 635 14.96 4.78 6.03
C SER A 635 15.21 3.53 6.87
N LEU A 636 14.35 2.51 6.76
CA LEU A 636 14.52 1.24 7.46
C LEU A 636 15.76 0.48 6.96
N GLY A 637 16.01 0.46 5.65
CA GLY A 637 17.21 -0.14 5.07
C GLY A 637 18.50 0.55 5.55
N LEU A 638 18.55 1.89 5.53
CA LEU A 638 19.71 2.66 5.99
C LEU A 638 20.00 2.45 7.49
N VAL A 639 18.96 2.45 8.33
CA VAL A 639 19.12 2.18 9.77
C VAL A 639 19.55 0.74 10.01
N GLY A 640 18.97 -0.21 9.28
CA GLY A 640 19.36 -1.62 9.29
C GLY A 640 20.85 -1.82 9.04
N TYR A 641 21.35 -1.23 7.96
CA TYR A 641 22.77 -1.22 7.62
C TYR A 641 23.62 -0.58 8.73
N THR A 642 23.22 0.58 9.25
CA THR A 642 23.98 1.32 10.29
C THR A 642 24.04 0.59 11.64
N LEU A 643 23.12 -0.35 11.91
CA LEU A 643 23.14 -1.16 13.13
C LEU A 643 24.32 -2.15 13.20
N GLY A 644 24.95 -2.45 12.07
CA GLY A 644 26.04 -3.42 11.99
C GLY A 644 25.55 -4.87 11.93
N PRO A 645 26.45 -5.88 11.87
CA PRO A 645 26.07 -7.28 11.98
C PRO A 645 25.65 -7.63 13.42
N LYS A 646 24.96 -8.77 13.60
CA LYS A 646 24.74 -9.29 14.97
C LYS A 646 26.06 -9.83 15.52
N ALA A 647 26.18 -9.89 16.84
CA ALA A 647 27.37 -10.41 17.49
C ALA A 647 27.67 -11.84 17.02
N GLY A 648 28.88 -12.07 16.48
CA GLY A 648 29.32 -13.36 15.95
C GLY A 648 28.88 -13.68 14.51
N GLN A 649 28.21 -12.76 13.82
CA GLN A 649 27.93 -12.87 12.38
C GLN A 649 28.95 -12.08 11.55
N PRO A 650 29.25 -12.53 10.31
CA PRO A 650 30.11 -11.78 9.39
C PRO A 650 29.52 -10.40 9.07
N ILE A 651 30.39 -9.45 8.73
CA ILE A 651 30.02 -8.08 8.32
C ILE A 651 29.33 -8.10 6.94
N GLU A 652 29.65 -9.11 6.12
CA GLU A 652 29.10 -9.30 4.79
C GLU A 652 27.57 -9.49 4.88
N HIS A 653 26.83 -8.61 4.21
CA HIS A 653 25.36 -8.63 4.09
C HIS A 653 24.55 -8.17 5.32
N GLN A 654 25.13 -7.34 6.21
CA GLN A 654 24.45 -6.84 7.41
C GLN A 654 23.11 -6.13 7.14
N GLY A 655 23.02 -5.31 6.08
CA GLY A 655 21.83 -4.56 5.72
C GLY A 655 20.74 -5.46 5.15
N ARG A 656 21.13 -6.35 4.23
CA ARG A 656 20.27 -7.37 3.62
C ARG A 656 19.68 -8.32 4.65
N GLU A 657 20.50 -8.91 5.52
CA GLU A 657 20.04 -9.85 6.55
C GLU A 657 19.07 -9.20 7.53
N PHE A 658 19.34 -7.94 7.91
CA PHE A 658 18.41 -7.17 8.74
C PHE A 658 17.07 -6.99 8.03
N ALA A 659 17.06 -6.49 6.80
CA ALA A 659 15.84 -6.26 6.06
C ALA A 659 15.08 -7.57 5.80
N GLU A 660 15.79 -8.65 5.46
CA GLU A 660 15.23 -9.98 5.27
C GLU A 660 14.47 -10.48 6.50
N SER A 661 15.04 -10.28 7.69
CA SER A 661 14.39 -10.70 8.94
C SER A 661 13.02 -10.04 9.17
N LEU A 662 12.78 -8.87 8.57
CA LEU A 662 11.54 -8.10 8.67
C LEU A 662 10.57 -8.35 7.51
N THR A 663 10.91 -9.21 6.54
CA THR A 663 10.04 -9.53 5.38
C THR A 663 8.86 -10.46 5.69
N GLY A 664 8.83 -11.04 6.89
CA GLY A 664 7.79 -11.98 7.31
C GLY A 664 6.43 -11.32 7.57
N GLU A 665 5.37 -12.13 7.47
CA GLU A 665 3.98 -11.67 7.61
C GLU A 665 3.59 -11.29 9.06
N ASP A 666 4.33 -11.77 10.06
CA ASP A 666 4.01 -11.60 11.49
C ASP A 666 3.69 -10.15 11.88
N THR A 667 4.52 -9.22 11.40
CA THR A 667 4.40 -7.80 11.71
C THR A 667 3.14 -7.19 11.08
N LEU A 668 2.82 -7.57 9.84
CA LEU A 668 1.59 -7.12 9.17
C LEU A 668 0.34 -7.69 9.85
N ALA A 669 0.35 -8.98 10.18
CA ALA A 669 -0.78 -9.64 10.83
C ALA A 669 -1.05 -9.05 12.22
N ALA A 670 0.00 -8.75 13.00
CA ALA A 670 -0.13 -8.07 14.28
C ALA A 670 -0.68 -6.64 14.13
N ASN A 671 -0.25 -5.90 13.09
CA ASN A 671 -0.78 -4.56 12.81
C ASN A 671 -2.27 -4.60 12.46
N LEU A 672 -2.69 -5.50 11.58
CA LEU A 672 -4.10 -5.67 11.21
C LEU A 672 -4.96 -6.09 12.40
N ALA A 673 -4.45 -6.98 13.26
CA ALA A 673 -5.12 -7.37 14.50
C ALA A 673 -5.35 -6.15 15.40
N ALA A 674 -4.31 -5.32 15.60
CA ALA A 674 -4.43 -4.07 16.34
C ALA A 674 -5.39 -3.08 15.68
N MET A 675 -5.33 -2.91 14.36
CA MET A 675 -6.19 -1.99 13.61
C MET A 675 -7.68 -2.31 13.81
N PHE A 676 -8.07 -3.58 13.66
CA PHE A 676 -9.49 -3.96 13.65
C PHE A 676 -10.05 -4.33 15.02
N TYR A 677 -9.23 -4.89 15.93
CA TYR A 677 -9.71 -5.36 17.24
C TYR A 677 -9.36 -4.43 18.40
N ARG A 678 -8.46 -3.46 18.18
CA ARG A 678 -8.11 -2.48 19.22
C ARG A 678 -8.40 -1.05 18.81
N ASP A 679 -7.84 -0.58 17.70
CA ASP A 679 -7.94 0.82 17.28
C ASP A 679 -9.36 1.17 16.79
N LEU A 680 -10.01 0.31 15.99
CA LEU A 680 -11.37 0.53 15.49
C LEU A 680 -12.44 0.52 16.61
N PRO A 681 -12.47 -0.44 17.55
CA PRO A 681 -13.34 -0.36 18.72
C PRO A 681 -13.05 0.89 19.55
N ARG A 682 -11.77 1.23 19.76
CA ARG A 682 -11.37 2.46 20.44
C ARG A 682 -11.93 3.72 19.78
N ALA A 683 -11.93 3.79 18.44
CA ALA A 683 -12.52 4.92 17.71
C ALA A 683 -14.04 5.03 17.90
N LEU A 684 -14.72 3.95 18.33
CA LEU A 684 -16.14 3.97 18.67
C LEU A 684 -16.39 4.39 20.12
N HIS A 685 -15.62 3.88 21.08
CA HIS A 685 -15.89 4.07 22.51
C HIS A 685 -14.99 5.08 23.23
N GLY A 686 -13.91 5.58 22.61
CA GLY A 686 -13.03 6.63 23.14
C GLY A 686 -12.23 6.26 24.41
N ILE A 687 -12.05 4.97 24.71
CA ILE A 687 -11.31 4.51 25.92
C ILE A 687 -9.88 4.18 25.52
N ASN A 688 -8.92 4.82 26.18
CA ASN A 688 -7.48 4.72 25.89
C ASN A 688 -6.79 3.63 26.72
N ASN A 689 -7.22 3.47 27.97
CA ASN A 689 -6.51 2.70 28.99
C ASN A 689 -7.48 1.82 29.77
N LEU A 690 -7.04 0.61 30.16
CA LEU A 690 -7.79 -0.28 31.03
C LEU A 690 -7.02 -0.47 32.34
N GLY A 691 -7.30 0.39 33.34
CA GLY A 691 -6.52 0.46 34.57
C GLY A 691 -5.06 0.85 34.31
N SER A 692 -4.11 0.04 34.77
CA SER A 692 -2.67 0.25 34.52
C SER A 692 -2.23 -0.17 33.11
N ILE A 693 -3.07 -0.89 32.36
CA ILE A 693 -2.72 -1.41 31.05
C ILE A 693 -2.90 -0.33 29.99
N ARG A 694 -1.79 0.08 29.38
CA ARG A 694 -1.75 0.91 28.16
C ARG A 694 -1.36 0.03 26.97
N PRO A 695 -2.34 -0.53 26.22
CA PRO A 695 -2.02 -1.48 25.16
C PRO A 695 -1.23 -0.85 24.00
N GLY A 696 -1.27 0.49 23.86
CA GLY A 696 -0.71 1.23 22.72
C GLY A 696 -1.65 1.20 21.52
N ASP A 697 -1.33 1.97 20.48
CA ASP A 697 -2.03 1.96 19.19
C ASP A 697 -1.33 1.03 18.19
N ARG A 698 -1.91 0.82 17.00
CA ARG A 698 -1.35 -0.12 16.02
C ARG A 698 0.08 0.23 15.59
N ALA A 699 0.48 1.51 15.65
CA ALA A 699 1.87 1.93 15.46
C ALA A 699 2.80 1.35 16.55
N ALA A 700 2.41 1.43 17.82
CA ALA A 700 3.17 0.83 18.90
C ALA A 700 3.31 -0.70 18.77
N VAL A 701 2.30 -1.37 18.22
CA VAL A 701 2.35 -2.82 17.95
C VAL A 701 3.30 -3.16 16.82
N PHE A 702 3.30 -2.36 15.76
CA PHE A 702 4.21 -2.49 14.64
C PHE A 702 5.68 -2.32 15.07
N GLU A 703 5.97 -1.28 15.84
CA GLU A 703 7.33 -1.07 16.38
C GLU A 703 7.75 -2.20 17.32
N ARG A 704 6.84 -2.68 18.18
CA ARG A 704 7.13 -3.80 19.10
C ARG A 704 7.32 -5.13 18.39
N SER A 705 6.66 -5.36 17.24
CA SER A 705 6.89 -6.57 16.46
C SER A 705 8.27 -6.54 15.81
N TRP A 706 8.70 -5.39 15.26
CA TRP A 706 10.07 -5.20 14.81
C TRP A 706 11.08 -5.40 15.93
N GLU A 707 10.85 -4.81 17.11
CA GLU A 707 11.71 -4.98 18.29
C GLU A 707 11.75 -6.41 18.84
N ARG A 708 10.75 -7.24 18.52
CA ARG A 708 10.72 -8.67 18.86
C ARG A 708 11.59 -9.47 17.89
N ILE A 709 11.59 -9.12 16.62
CA ILE A 709 12.42 -9.73 15.58
C ILE A 709 13.89 -9.32 15.75
N ASP A 710 14.16 -8.03 15.91
CA ASP A 710 15.48 -7.49 16.18
C ASP A 710 15.49 -6.56 17.42
N PRO A 711 15.95 -7.07 18.58
CA PRO A 711 16.03 -6.29 19.81
C PRO A 711 16.92 -5.05 19.73
N ARG A 712 17.82 -4.94 18.75
CA ARG A 712 18.70 -3.77 18.57
C ARG A 712 17.89 -2.51 18.27
N LEU A 713 16.69 -2.64 17.70
CA LEU A 713 15.78 -1.51 17.45
C LEU A 713 15.22 -0.85 18.72
N LYS A 714 15.46 -1.43 19.91
CA LYS A 714 15.10 -0.81 21.20
C LYS A 714 16.09 0.27 21.65
N LYS A 715 17.28 0.35 21.06
CA LYS A 715 18.32 1.33 21.45
C LYS A 715 17.91 2.77 21.09
N GLU A 716 18.58 3.75 21.68
CA GLU A 716 18.30 5.18 21.44
C GLU A 716 18.94 5.64 20.13
N PHE A 717 18.12 6.15 19.21
CA PHE A 717 18.55 6.60 17.88
C PHE A 717 19.61 7.69 17.98
N LEU A 718 19.36 8.73 18.79
CA LEU A 718 20.19 9.93 18.84
C LEU A 718 21.56 9.72 19.48
N SER A 719 21.75 8.68 20.29
CA SER A 719 23.07 8.31 20.82
C SER A 719 23.80 7.36 19.89
N ASP A 720 23.09 6.39 19.32
CA ASP A 720 23.68 5.31 18.52
C ASP A 720 24.07 5.76 17.10
N THR A 721 23.49 6.86 16.62
CA THR A 721 23.78 7.45 15.31
C THR A 721 24.64 8.72 15.37
N ARG A 722 25.20 9.03 16.55
CA ARG A 722 26.23 10.09 16.65
C ARG A 722 27.52 9.64 15.97
N LEU A 723 28.20 10.59 15.34
CA LEU A 723 29.56 10.39 14.88
C LEU A 723 30.44 9.96 16.07
N PRO A 724 31.23 8.87 15.95
CA PRO A 724 32.05 8.40 17.05
C PRO A 724 33.15 9.39 17.43
N ASP A 725 33.50 9.47 18.72
CA ASP A 725 34.62 10.26 19.24
C ASP A 725 36.00 9.60 18.95
N GLY A 726 36.19 9.04 17.74
CA GLY A 726 37.48 8.54 17.24
C GLY A 726 37.89 7.11 17.62
N ARG A 727 37.03 6.31 18.28
CA ARG A 727 37.33 4.90 18.68
C ARG A 727 36.44 3.83 18.05
N SER A 728 35.49 4.19 17.18
CA SER A 728 34.57 3.24 16.52
C SER A 728 34.49 3.53 15.02
N PRO A 729 34.17 2.53 14.18
CA PRO A 729 34.03 2.74 12.73
C PRO A 729 33.03 3.85 12.44
N ARG A 730 33.37 4.68 11.45
CA ARG A 730 32.58 5.86 11.10
C ARG A 730 31.20 5.45 10.60
N ARG A 731 30.21 6.30 10.87
CA ARG A 731 28.83 6.15 10.40
C ARG A 731 28.43 7.37 9.59
N PRO A 732 27.66 7.21 8.51
CA PRO A 732 27.16 8.33 7.73
C PRO A 732 26.16 9.15 8.54
N LEU A 733 26.06 10.45 8.25
CA LEU A 733 25.01 11.29 8.79
C LEU A 733 23.64 10.82 8.27
N LEU A 734 22.81 10.26 9.15
CA LEU A 734 21.47 9.78 8.78
C LEU A 734 20.43 10.92 8.84
N LEU A 735 19.69 11.07 7.76
CA LEU A 735 18.58 12.04 7.61
C LEU A 735 17.30 11.28 7.22
N LEU A 736 16.45 10.94 8.18
CA LEU A 736 15.18 10.26 7.89
C LEU A 736 14.05 11.27 7.75
N ASN A 737 13.25 11.14 6.69
CA ASN A 737 12.24 12.11 6.30
C ASN A 737 10.83 11.67 6.70
N GLY A 738 10.13 12.53 7.43
CA GLY A 738 8.68 12.51 7.66
C GLY A 738 8.01 13.79 7.12
N THR A 739 6.70 13.89 7.29
CA THR A 739 5.87 15.04 6.91
C THR A 739 4.85 15.34 7.99
N ASP A 740 4.77 16.59 8.46
CA ASP A 740 3.70 17.00 9.37
C ASP A 740 2.41 17.29 8.60
N VAL A 741 1.30 16.67 9.01
CA VAL A 741 -0.01 16.94 8.38
C VAL A 741 -0.56 18.34 8.66
N SER A 742 -0.17 18.93 9.78
CA SER A 742 -0.77 20.20 10.23
C SER A 742 -0.15 21.40 9.51
N SER A 743 1.18 21.41 9.41
CA SER A 743 1.97 22.47 8.78
C SER A 743 2.34 22.22 7.32
N GLY A 744 2.31 20.96 6.87
CA GLY A 744 2.85 20.55 5.58
C GLY A 744 4.38 20.61 5.49
N CYS A 745 5.08 20.79 6.62
CA CYS A 745 6.54 20.84 6.67
C CYS A 745 7.17 19.44 6.66
N ARG A 746 8.41 19.33 6.18
CA ARG A 746 9.21 18.12 6.35
C ARG A 746 9.60 17.94 7.81
N VAL A 747 9.52 16.73 8.31
CA VAL A 747 10.03 16.36 9.64
C VAL A 747 11.35 15.63 9.43
N VAL A 748 12.42 16.12 10.05
CA VAL A 748 13.76 15.53 9.91
C VAL A 748 14.12 14.82 11.19
N VAL A 749 14.35 13.50 11.09
CA VAL A 749 14.87 12.69 12.19
C VAL A 749 16.37 12.47 11.96
N SER A 750 17.20 13.18 12.74
CA SER A 750 18.66 13.12 12.65
C SER A 750 19.32 13.37 14.02
N SER A 751 20.61 13.05 14.13
CA SER A 751 21.44 13.35 15.31
C SER A 751 21.91 14.81 15.35
N VAL A 752 21.68 15.57 14.27
CA VAL A 752 21.92 17.02 14.16
C VAL A 752 20.61 17.79 13.95
N LEU A 753 20.60 19.07 14.32
CA LEU A 753 19.51 20.00 14.03
C LEU A 753 19.67 20.54 12.60
N ALA A 754 18.85 20.04 11.68
CA ALA A 754 18.87 20.45 10.27
C ALA A 754 18.08 21.74 10.03
N ALA A 755 17.01 21.95 10.80
CA ALA A 755 16.15 23.12 10.73
C ALA A 755 16.55 24.26 11.70
N GLY A 756 17.53 24.02 12.58
CA GLY A 756 18.02 25.00 13.56
C GLY A 756 17.31 24.92 14.93
N GLY A 757 16.59 23.82 15.22
CA GLY A 757 15.92 23.62 16.52
C GLY A 757 14.42 23.99 16.54
N PRO A 758 13.82 24.13 17.74
CA PRO A 758 12.39 24.43 17.87
C PRO A 758 12.05 25.82 17.32
N VAL A 759 10.84 25.95 16.76
CA VAL A 759 10.30 27.23 16.30
C VAL A 759 10.14 28.16 17.51
N LYS A 760 10.70 29.37 17.45
CA LYS A 760 10.62 30.33 18.55
C LYS A 760 9.16 30.67 18.87
N ASP A 761 8.85 30.82 20.16
CA ASP A 761 7.50 30.95 20.74
C ASP A 761 6.61 32.08 20.14
N ALA A 762 7.17 32.99 19.36
CA ALA A 762 6.49 34.15 18.78
C ALA A 762 6.09 33.98 17.30
N ASP A 763 6.56 32.94 16.60
CA ASP A 763 6.19 32.73 15.19
C ASP A 763 4.83 32.01 15.08
N PRO A 764 3.92 32.47 14.20
CA PRO A 764 2.64 31.79 13.96
C PRO A 764 2.90 30.35 13.53
N ALA A 765 1.97 29.44 13.85
CA ALA A 765 2.05 28.01 13.52
C ALA A 765 2.65 27.81 12.13
N LEU A 766 3.86 27.24 12.10
CA LEU A 766 4.67 27.09 10.89
C LEU A 766 3.78 26.49 9.80
N ASN A 767 3.65 27.16 8.65
CA ASN A 767 2.89 26.64 7.51
C ASN A 767 3.78 26.68 6.27
N CYS A 768 4.40 25.54 5.99
CA CYS A 768 5.33 25.38 4.88
C CYS A 768 4.66 25.34 3.51
N GLN A 769 3.33 25.41 3.45
CA GLN A 769 2.58 25.55 2.19
C GLN A 769 2.49 27.00 1.70
N ARG A 770 2.89 27.98 2.52
CA ARG A 770 2.99 29.39 2.10
C ARG A 770 4.33 29.66 1.42
N ALA A 771 4.30 30.29 0.25
CA ALA A 771 5.49 30.65 -0.53
C ALA A 771 6.49 31.51 0.26
N GLU A 772 6.01 32.31 1.22
CA GLU A 772 6.82 33.15 2.13
C GLU A 772 7.73 32.32 3.05
N VAL A 773 7.37 31.08 3.36
CA VAL A 773 8.17 30.15 4.22
C VAL A 773 9.14 29.30 3.36
N ALA A 774 8.84 29.11 2.07
CA ALA A 774 9.69 28.43 1.11
C ALA A 774 10.80 29.36 0.55
N ALA A 775 10.59 30.67 0.58
CA ALA A 775 11.50 31.67 0.02
C ALA A 775 12.46 32.28 1.07
N LEU A 776 13.35 31.49 1.67
CA LEU A 776 14.56 32.03 2.33
C LEU A 776 15.73 31.07 2.16
N PRO A 777 16.44 31.21 1.02
CA PRO A 777 17.77 31.81 1.05
C PRO A 777 17.79 33.03 0.11
N GLY A 778 17.62 34.24 0.65
CA GLY A 778 17.87 35.49 -0.09
C GLY A 778 16.86 36.64 0.06
N GLY A 779 15.72 36.46 0.74
CA GLY A 779 14.66 37.48 0.80
C GLY A 779 14.51 38.19 2.15
N GLY A 780 15.37 39.17 2.47
CA GLY A 780 15.04 40.25 3.41
C GLY A 780 15.10 39.96 4.94
N HIS A 781 16.15 40.46 5.58
CA HIS A 781 16.18 40.94 6.98
C HIS A 781 15.61 40.04 8.10
N LYS A 782 16.07 38.79 8.20
CA LYS A 782 16.34 38.12 9.48
C LYS A 782 17.60 37.28 9.31
N VAL A 783 18.52 37.34 10.27
CA VAL A 783 19.78 36.57 10.31
C VAL A 783 19.46 35.10 9.98
N VAL A 784 19.93 34.61 8.83
CA VAL A 784 19.83 33.19 8.48
C VAL A 784 20.69 32.46 9.50
N ASP A 785 20.08 31.61 10.32
CA ASP A 785 20.80 30.80 11.30
C ASP A 785 21.87 29.98 10.57
N PRO A 786 23.17 30.23 10.82
CA PRO A 786 24.26 29.56 10.11
C PRO A 786 24.27 28.05 10.37
N SER A 787 23.58 27.56 11.41
CA SER A 787 23.44 26.13 11.70
C SER A 787 22.34 25.42 10.88
N ARG A 788 21.47 26.16 10.20
CA ARG A 788 20.38 25.60 9.39
C ARG A 788 20.85 25.26 7.97
N PHE A 789 20.41 24.11 7.47
CA PHE A 789 20.51 23.75 6.06
C PHE A 789 19.17 23.31 5.45
N ALA A 790 18.23 22.80 6.26
CA ALA A 790 16.94 22.32 5.74
C ALA A 790 15.89 23.45 5.64
N ALA A 791 15.39 23.70 4.44
CA ALA A 791 14.29 24.63 4.18
C ALA A 791 12.93 23.98 4.53
N ALA A 792 11.92 24.76 4.93
CA ALA A 792 10.56 24.24 5.16
C ALA A 792 10.49 22.93 5.97
N ALA A 793 11.29 22.83 7.04
CA ALA A 793 11.53 21.61 7.80
C ALA A 793 11.47 21.86 9.31
N ILE A 794 11.22 20.79 10.08
CA ILE A 794 11.14 20.76 11.54
C ILE A 794 12.01 19.61 12.05
N ASP A 795 12.83 19.87 13.08
CA ASP A 795 13.66 18.83 13.70
C ASP A 795 12.84 17.99 14.69
N ALA A 796 12.70 16.69 14.43
CA ALA A 796 11.97 15.77 15.32
C ALA A 796 12.60 15.71 16.73
N ALA A 797 13.91 15.89 16.82
CA ALA A 797 14.66 15.92 18.08
C ALA A 797 14.24 17.08 19.00
N ALA A 798 13.58 18.13 18.48
CA ALA A 798 13.05 19.23 19.29
C ALA A 798 11.67 18.92 19.91
N TYR A 799 10.97 17.89 19.43
CA TYR A 799 9.59 17.55 19.83
C TYR A 799 9.52 16.23 20.63
N THR A 800 10.52 15.97 21.48
CA THR A 800 10.65 14.74 22.26
C THR A 800 10.17 14.86 23.70
N ASP A 801 9.26 15.79 24.00
CA ASP A 801 8.68 15.95 25.33
C ASP A 801 7.41 15.11 25.50
N LYS A 802 7.02 14.83 26.74
CA LYS A 802 5.69 14.26 27.02
C LYS A 802 4.63 15.35 27.13
N LEU A 803 3.39 15.02 26.75
CA LEU A 803 2.21 15.90 26.80
C LEU A 803 2.02 16.63 28.15
N GLY A 804 2.43 16.03 29.27
CA GLY A 804 2.26 16.59 30.62
C GLY A 804 3.26 17.70 31.00
N CYS A 805 4.32 17.91 30.21
CA CYS A 805 5.36 18.92 30.44
C CYS A 805 5.83 19.02 31.90
N LYS A 806 6.19 17.88 32.50
CA LYS A 806 6.91 17.85 33.78
C LYS A 806 8.41 17.87 33.49
N GLU A 807 9.21 18.51 34.35
CA GLU A 807 10.66 18.69 34.15
C GLU A 807 11.41 17.37 33.90
N LYS A 808 11.08 16.30 34.63
CA LYS A 808 11.64 14.94 34.42
C LYS A 808 11.16 14.24 33.13
N GLU A 809 10.23 14.85 32.40
CA GLU A 809 9.58 14.30 31.21
C GLU A 809 9.91 15.09 29.93
N GLN A 810 10.82 16.07 30.02
CA GLN A 810 11.36 16.82 28.88
C GLN A 810 12.59 16.11 28.31
N ASN A 811 12.95 16.42 27.05
CA ASN A 811 14.18 15.96 26.38
C ASN A 811 14.37 14.44 26.40
N GLN A 812 13.32 13.68 26.09
CA GLN A 812 13.40 12.22 26.04
C GLN A 812 14.16 11.76 24.78
N GLY A 813 14.73 10.56 24.83
CA GLY A 813 15.35 9.92 23.66
C GLY A 813 14.31 9.33 22.71
N LEU A 814 14.65 9.26 21.42
CA LEU A 814 13.89 8.50 20.42
C LEU A 814 14.43 7.07 20.33
N ARG A 815 13.56 6.06 20.31
CA ARG A 815 13.97 4.68 19.98
C ARG A 815 14.30 4.57 18.49
N LEU A 816 15.21 3.68 18.11
CA LEU A 816 15.48 3.38 16.69
C LEU A 816 14.21 2.93 15.95
N SER A 817 13.42 2.03 16.55
CA SER A 817 12.13 1.60 15.99
C SER A 817 11.20 2.78 15.72
N THR A 818 11.06 3.71 16.66
CA THR A 818 10.23 4.91 16.54
C THR A 818 10.78 5.91 15.52
N ALA A 819 12.10 6.14 15.52
CA ALA A 819 12.77 7.04 14.57
C ALA A 819 12.59 6.59 13.11
N VAL A 820 12.78 5.29 12.85
CA VAL A 820 12.51 4.72 11.52
C VAL A 820 11.02 4.75 11.20
N HIS A 821 10.17 4.40 12.18
CA HIS A 821 8.74 4.34 11.94
C HIS A 821 8.16 5.71 11.60
N LEU A 822 8.60 6.80 12.23
CA LEU A 822 8.23 8.19 11.86
C LEU A 822 8.40 8.43 10.35
N ALA A 823 9.58 8.08 9.82
CA ALA A 823 9.84 8.21 8.39
C ALA A 823 9.01 7.25 7.50
N ALA A 824 8.36 6.23 8.07
CA ALA A 824 7.64 5.16 7.37
C ALA A 824 6.15 5.01 7.76
N ARG A 825 5.52 6.08 8.27
CA ARG A 825 4.09 6.08 8.66
C ARG A 825 3.17 6.17 7.45
N PHE A 826 2.76 5.04 6.90
CA PHE A 826 1.81 4.99 5.80
C PHE A 826 0.37 5.20 6.30
N PRO A 827 -0.35 6.25 5.84
CA PRO A 827 -1.74 6.49 6.24
C PRO A 827 -2.62 5.26 6.07
N TYR A 828 -3.62 5.11 6.95
CA TYR A 828 -4.50 3.94 7.06
C TYR A 828 -3.84 2.68 7.65
N VAL A 829 -2.58 2.36 7.32
CA VAL A 829 -1.85 1.20 7.89
C VAL A 829 -1.26 1.54 9.25
N SER A 830 -0.67 2.72 9.41
CA SER A 830 -0.25 3.27 10.70
C SER A 830 -0.83 4.69 10.87
N PRO A 831 -1.19 5.08 12.10
CA PRO A 831 -1.68 6.43 12.40
C PRO A 831 -0.52 7.44 12.36
N SER A 832 -0.84 8.74 12.40
CA SER A 832 0.18 9.79 12.54
C SER A 832 0.90 9.71 13.89
N GLY A 833 2.19 10.03 13.92
CA GLY A 833 2.99 10.07 15.15
C GLY A 833 2.88 11.42 15.82
N ARG A 834 2.22 11.48 16.99
CA ARG A 834 2.10 12.73 17.74
C ARG A 834 3.32 12.96 18.62
N MET A 835 3.89 14.14 18.48
CA MET A 835 5.11 14.61 19.15
C MET A 835 4.86 15.97 19.80
N HIS A 836 5.59 16.30 20.86
CA HIS A 836 5.32 17.47 21.70
C HIS A 836 6.58 18.26 22.02
N HIS A 837 6.48 19.58 22.01
CA HIS A 837 7.49 20.50 22.51
C HIS A 837 6.88 21.38 23.60
N CYS A 838 7.48 21.35 24.79
CA CYS A 838 7.02 22.09 25.95
C CYS A 838 7.59 23.51 25.95
N ILE A 839 6.71 24.49 25.74
CA ILE A 839 7.07 25.91 25.87
C ILE A 839 7.19 26.25 27.36
N THR A 840 8.33 26.80 27.77
CA THR A 840 8.51 27.34 29.12
C THR A 840 8.32 28.86 29.04
N PRO A 841 7.31 29.45 29.72
CA PRO A 841 7.12 30.89 29.65
C PRO A 841 8.33 31.62 30.25
N PRO A 842 8.81 32.71 29.62
CA PRO A 842 9.86 33.53 30.19
C PRO A 842 9.34 34.21 31.47
N GLN A 843 9.85 33.77 32.63
CA GLN A 843 9.82 34.45 33.93
C GLN A 843 8.47 35.10 34.36
N ALA A 844 7.45 34.28 34.64
CA ALA A 844 6.31 34.72 35.45
C ALA A 844 5.94 33.61 36.48
N PRO A 845 6.04 33.86 37.80
CA PRO A 845 5.88 32.82 38.82
C PRO A 845 4.49 32.18 38.92
N HIS A 846 3.44 32.71 38.27
CA HIS A 846 2.06 32.27 38.51
C HIS A 846 1.11 32.24 37.30
N THR A 847 1.59 32.26 36.05
CA THR A 847 0.70 32.34 34.88
C THR A 847 0.61 31.03 34.09
N ARG A 848 -0.64 30.59 33.84
CA ARG A 848 -1.09 29.47 32.97
C ARG A 848 0.02 28.75 32.20
N LYS A 849 0.22 27.45 32.46
CA LYS A 849 0.96 26.55 31.57
C LYS A 849 0.38 26.68 30.15
N MET A 850 1.18 27.14 29.20
CA MET A 850 0.80 27.11 27.78
C MET A 850 0.66 25.66 27.32
N PRO A 851 -0.29 25.35 26.43
CA PRO A 851 -0.35 24.03 25.82
C PRO A 851 0.94 23.77 25.03
N PRO A 852 1.49 22.54 25.05
CA PRO A 852 2.67 22.21 24.26
C PRO A 852 2.38 22.39 22.76
N GLN A 853 3.40 22.78 22.00
CA GLN A 853 3.33 22.69 20.54
C GLN A 853 3.26 21.21 20.15
N THR A 854 2.43 20.88 19.16
CA THR A 854 2.22 19.49 18.75
C THR A 854 2.46 19.32 17.26
N LEU A 855 3.20 18.26 16.94
CA LEU A 855 3.48 17.77 15.60
C LEU A 855 2.67 16.49 15.35
N ALA A 856 2.17 16.27 14.14
CA ALA A 856 1.54 15.03 13.71
C ALA A 856 2.24 14.48 12.46
N ASP A 857 3.23 13.61 12.69
CA ASP A 857 4.11 13.11 11.64
C ASP A 857 3.51 11.93 10.84
N LEU A 858 3.75 11.95 9.52
CA LEU A 858 3.44 10.91 8.54
C LEU A 858 4.67 10.62 7.66
N ASP A 859 4.59 9.58 6.82
CA ASP A 859 5.63 9.23 5.85
C ASP A 859 6.07 10.42 4.99
N GLY A 860 7.39 10.61 4.84
CA GLY A 860 8.00 11.65 4.00
C GLY A 860 7.53 11.60 2.55
N GLY A 861 7.20 10.41 2.05
CA GLY A 861 6.75 10.18 0.67
C GLY A 861 5.42 10.84 0.29
N LEU A 862 4.69 11.41 1.26
CA LEU A 862 3.52 12.25 0.97
C LEU A 862 3.88 13.59 0.33
N LEU A 863 5.07 14.09 0.64
CA LEU A 863 5.63 15.35 0.15
C LEU A 863 6.79 15.11 -0.82
N GLU A 864 7.76 14.28 -0.44
CA GLU A 864 9.00 14.02 -1.18
C GLU A 864 9.43 12.55 -0.98
N SER A 865 9.46 11.76 -2.05
CA SER A 865 9.56 10.30 -1.95
C SER A 865 10.95 9.72 -2.23
N SER A 866 11.94 10.54 -2.59
CA SER A 866 13.27 10.12 -3.02
C SER A 866 14.36 10.24 -1.95
N GLY A 867 14.22 11.14 -0.99
CA GLY A 867 15.27 11.50 -0.03
C GLY A 867 16.33 12.44 -0.60
N LEU A 868 16.25 12.81 -1.90
CA LEU A 868 17.23 13.68 -2.55
C LEU A 868 17.15 15.13 -2.06
N ALA A 869 15.97 15.65 -1.75
CA ALA A 869 15.81 17.07 -1.47
C ALA A 869 16.65 17.52 -0.27
N LEU A 870 16.63 16.77 0.84
CA LEU A 870 17.48 17.07 2.00
C LEU A 870 18.97 16.90 1.72
N LEU A 871 19.37 15.94 0.86
CA LEU A 871 20.78 15.76 0.51
C LEU A 871 21.30 16.89 -0.38
N LEU A 872 20.48 17.40 -1.29
CA LEU A 872 20.83 18.56 -2.11
C LEU A 872 20.97 19.82 -1.25
N GLU A 873 20.11 20.01 -0.25
CA GLU A 873 20.21 21.10 0.74
C GLU A 873 21.45 20.94 1.65
N LEU A 874 21.76 19.72 2.06
CA LEU A 874 23.00 19.42 2.79
C LEU A 874 24.23 19.71 1.93
N TRP A 875 24.20 19.33 0.65
CA TRP A 875 25.27 19.60 -0.31
C TRP A 875 25.49 21.10 -0.52
N GLU A 876 24.42 21.88 -0.70
CA GLU A 876 24.51 23.35 -0.83
C GLU A 876 25.23 23.99 0.37
N LYS A 877 25.05 23.43 1.57
CA LYS A 877 25.75 23.89 2.77
C LYS A 877 27.23 23.48 2.83
N LEU A 878 27.59 22.34 2.26
CA LEU A 878 28.95 21.77 2.29
C LEU A 878 29.82 22.19 1.10
N GLU A 879 29.21 22.50 -0.04
CA GLU A 879 29.88 22.86 -1.29
C GLU A 879 30.96 23.94 -1.08
N PRO A 880 30.75 25.01 -0.28
CA PRO A 880 31.80 26.01 -0.04
C PRO A 880 33.06 25.45 0.67
N GLN A 881 32.88 24.49 1.59
CA GLN A 881 34.02 23.87 2.30
C GLN A 881 34.82 22.98 1.35
N VAL A 882 34.12 22.19 0.53
CA VAL A 882 34.73 21.36 -0.52
C VAL A 882 35.45 22.22 -1.55
N ALA A 883 34.83 23.33 -1.99
CA ALA A 883 35.42 24.25 -2.94
C ALA A 883 36.68 24.93 -2.40
N ALA A 884 36.69 25.34 -1.12
CA ALA A 884 37.86 25.92 -0.47
C ALA A 884 39.02 24.92 -0.41
N HIS A 885 38.73 23.66 0.00
CA HIS A 885 39.72 22.59 0.05
C HIS A 885 40.28 22.25 -1.33
N ASN A 886 39.41 22.01 -2.32
CA ASN A 886 39.83 21.67 -3.68
C ASN A 886 40.63 22.79 -4.35
N LYS A 887 40.23 24.04 -4.13
CA LYS A 887 40.99 25.20 -4.63
C LYS A 887 42.38 25.28 -4.00
N ALA A 888 42.51 25.00 -2.70
CA ALA A 888 43.81 24.95 -2.04
C ALA A 888 44.69 23.84 -2.63
N VAL A 889 44.11 22.67 -2.91
CA VAL A 889 44.83 21.54 -3.51
C VAL A 889 45.26 21.83 -4.96
N ALA A 890 44.36 22.40 -5.77
CA ALA A 890 44.65 22.76 -7.16
C ALA A 890 45.75 23.83 -7.28
N ASN A 891 45.84 24.75 -6.31
CA ASN A 891 46.87 25.79 -6.26
C ASN A 891 48.22 25.33 -5.68
N GLY A 892 48.45 24.02 -5.57
CA GLY A 892 49.72 23.45 -5.09
C GLY A 892 49.77 23.15 -3.59
N GLY A 893 48.66 23.28 -2.87
CA GLY A 893 48.53 22.74 -1.52
C GLY A 893 48.55 21.21 -1.58
N GLY A 894 49.60 20.55 -1.11
CA GLY A 894 49.67 19.09 -1.14
C GLY A 894 48.43 18.43 -0.51
N GLY A 895 47.87 17.40 -1.16
CA GLY A 895 46.66 16.74 -0.69
C GLY A 895 45.93 15.98 -1.80
N ARG A 896 44.73 15.49 -1.49
CA ARG A 896 43.83 14.83 -2.43
C ARG A 896 42.60 15.71 -2.69
N LEU A 897 42.15 15.76 -3.95
CA LEU A 897 40.93 16.45 -4.36
C LEU A 897 39.69 15.70 -3.84
N VAL A 898 38.69 16.41 -3.34
CA VAL A 898 37.42 15.82 -2.94
C VAL A 898 36.50 15.71 -4.15
N LEU A 899 36.03 14.49 -4.41
CA LEU A 899 35.16 14.13 -5.53
C LEU A 899 33.73 13.85 -5.02
N PRO A 900 32.78 14.80 -5.14
CA PRO A 900 31.41 14.60 -4.65
C PRO A 900 30.62 13.68 -5.59
N LEU A 901 30.05 12.61 -5.03
CA LEU A 901 29.24 11.61 -5.72
C LEU A 901 27.86 11.51 -5.06
N ILE A 902 26.81 11.32 -5.86
CA ILE A 902 25.45 11.07 -5.34
C ILE A 902 24.89 9.76 -5.90
N ALA A 903 24.44 8.88 -5.01
CA ALA A 903 23.88 7.58 -5.33
C ALA A 903 22.42 7.51 -4.89
N VAL A 904 21.52 7.19 -5.82
CA VAL A 904 20.08 7.03 -5.57
C VAL A 904 19.74 5.54 -5.63
N LEU A 905 19.45 4.95 -4.47
CA LEU A 905 19.09 3.54 -4.33
C LEU A 905 17.59 3.33 -4.59
N ASP A 906 17.15 3.66 -5.79
CA ASP A 906 15.74 3.62 -6.16
C ASP A 906 15.23 2.17 -6.26
N ASN A 907 14.08 1.91 -5.66
CA ASN A 907 13.45 0.58 -5.71
C ASN A 907 12.29 0.52 -6.73
N HIS A 908 12.04 1.60 -7.46
CA HIS A 908 11.08 1.61 -8.57
C HIS A 908 11.68 0.92 -9.79
N TYR A 909 10.87 0.09 -10.44
CA TYR A 909 11.27 -0.62 -11.65
C TYR A 909 11.40 0.39 -12.78
N GLN A 910 12.62 0.59 -13.28
CA GLN A 910 12.89 1.48 -14.39
C GLN A 910 12.57 0.78 -15.70
N SER A 911 11.70 1.41 -16.50
CA SER A 911 11.47 0.96 -17.87
C SER A 911 12.66 1.38 -18.74
N LEU A 912 13.24 0.42 -19.47
CA LEU A 912 14.23 0.69 -20.52
C LEU A 912 13.58 1.24 -21.81
N GLY A 913 12.24 1.23 -21.88
CA GLY A 913 11.51 1.79 -23.01
C GLY A 913 11.55 3.32 -23.03
N ALA A 914 11.42 3.91 -24.21
CA ALA A 914 11.34 5.36 -24.34
C ALA A 914 10.18 5.91 -23.50
N ALA A 915 10.46 6.95 -22.70
CA ALA A 915 9.42 7.62 -21.92
C ALA A 915 8.28 8.06 -22.86
N PRO A 916 7.00 7.84 -22.48
CA PRO A 916 5.89 8.22 -23.34
C PRO A 916 5.98 9.72 -23.65
N ARG A 917 6.01 10.08 -24.95
CA ARG A 917 6.00 11.47 -25.39
C ARG A 917 4.85 12.21 -24.71
N ALA A 918 5.11 13.45 -24.27
CA ALA A 918 4.09 14.32 -23.69
C ALA A 918 2.87 14.36 -24.62
N GLN A 919 1.76 13.81 -24.16
CA GLN A 919 0.50 13.82 -24.92
C GLN A 919 -0.20 15.16 -24.68
N ARG A 920 -1.01 15.59 -25.65
CA ARG A 920 -1.90 16.73 -25.47
C ARG A 920 -2.77 16.48 -24.23
N GLN A 921 -2.70 17.38 -23.26
CA GLN A 921 -3.49 17.27 -22.04
C GLN A 921 -4.97 17.41 -22.38
N MET A 922 -5.81 16.63 -21.69
CA MET A 922 -7.26 16.80 -21.80
C MET A 922 -7.63 18.10 -21.10
N GLU A 923 -8.04 19.13 -21.87
CA GLU A 923 -8.30 20.48 -21.34
C GLU A 923 -9.31 20.49 -20.18
N LEU A 924 -10.34 19.62 -20.22
CA LEU A 924 -11.33 19.48 -19.15
C LEU A 924 -10.71 19.05 -17.81
N LEU A 925 -9.62 18.29 -17.85
CA LEU A 925 -8.91 17.80 -16.67
C LEU A 925 -7.67 18.63 -16.36
N ALA A 926 -7.28 19.57 -17.22
CA ALA A 926 -6.05 20.35 -17.05
C ALA A 926 -5.98 21.07 -15.69
N PRO A 927 -7.04 21.69 -15.14
CA PRO A 927 -6.99 22.28 -13.79
C PRO A 927 -6.76 21.24 -12.68
N LEU A 928 -7.39 20.06 -12.79
CA LEU A 928 -7.25 18.96 -11.82
C LEU A 928 -5.87 18.30 -11.88
N ILE A 929 -5.26 18.27 -13.07
CA ILE A 929 -3.90 17.80 -13.29
C ILE A 929 -2.91 18.85 -12.77
N ALA A 930 -3.14 20.13 -13.05
CA ALA A 930 -2.31 21.25 -12.62
C ALA A 930 -2.28 21.39 -11.08
N SER A 931 -3.38 21.11 -10.38
CA SER A 931 -3.40 21.12 -8.91
C SER A 931 -2.47 20.07 -8.27
N LYS A 932 -1.96 19.11 -9.06
CA LYS A 932 -0.96 18.10 -8.63
C LYS A 932 0.48 18.48 -9.02
N ALA A 933 0.70 19.54 -9.79
CA ALA A 933 2.02 19.92 -10.31
C ALA A 933 3.08 20.23 -9.23
N PRO A 934 2.77 20.84 -8.07
CA PRO A 934 3.77 21.06 -7.01
C PRO A 934 4.41 19.75 -6.50
N LYS A 935 3.63 18.66 -6.45
CA LYS A 935 4.14 17.33 -6.09
C LYS A 935 5.03 16.72 -7.18
N ALA A 936 4.79 17.07 -8.45
CA ALA A 936 5.65 16.62 -9.56
C ALA A 936 7.03 17.29 -9.53
N ALA A 937 7.13 18.54 -9.05
CA ALA A 937 8.41 19.24 -8.89
C ALA A 937 9.32 18.60 -7.83
N LEU A 938 8.73 17.96 -6.81
CA LEU A 938 9.43 17.18 -5.78
C LEU A 938 9.48 15.67 -6.10
N SER A 939 9.19 15.29 -7.35
CA SER A 939 9.30 13.89 -7.76
C SER A 939 10.75 13.43 -7.80
N ALA A 940 10.97 12.13 -7.57
CA ALA A 940 12.30 11.52 -7.66
C ALA A 940 12.98 11.80 -9.01
N THR A 941 12.21 11.82 -10.11
CA THR A 941 12.72 12.12 -11.45
C THR A 941 13.20 13.57 -11.56
N ALA A 942 12.39 14.54 -11.12
CA ALA A 942 12.75 15.96 -11.18
C ALA A 942 13.97 16.27 -10.30
N LEU A 943 13.98 15.77 -9.06
CA LEU A 943 15.13 15.92 -8.15
C LEU A 943 16.37 15.17 -8.66
N GLY A 944 16.17 14.03 -9.33
CA GLY A 944 17.23 13.29 -9.99
C GLY A 944 17.91 14.07 -11.12
N GLN A 945 17.13 14.84 -11.91
CA GLN A 945 17.68 15.73 -12.94
C GLN A 945 18.47 16.91 -12.32
N VAL A 946 17.97 17.46 -11.20
CA VAL A 946 18.71 18.49 -10.46
C VAL A 946 20.03 17.93 -9.92
N ALA A 947 20.02 16.72 -9.36
CA ALA A 947 21.21 16.03 -8.92
C ALA A 947 22.20 15.78 -10.07
N LEU A 948 21.72 15.30 -11.21
CA LEU A 948 22.55 15.12 -12.41
C LEU A 948 23.24 16.44 -12.82
N TYR A 949 22.48 17.53 -12.90
CA TYR A 949 23.02 18.84 -13.25
C TYR A 949 24.05 19.34 -12.22
N ARG A 950 23.74 19.29 -10.92
CA ARG A 950 24.62 19.77 -9.83
C ARG A 950 25.90 18.94 -9.66
N PHE A 951 25.83 17.64 -9.96
CA PHE A 951 26.96 16.71 -9.85
C PHE A 951 27.62 16.42 -11.20
N SER A 952 27.40 17.29 -12.20
CA SER A 952 28.09 17.27 -13.50
C SER A 952 29.09 18.43 -13.61
N GLY A 953 30.11 18.26 -14.46
CA GLY A 953 31.07 19.34 -14.77
C GLY A 953 32.27 19.47 -13.83
N ALA A 954 32.82 20.68 -13.71
CA ALA A 954 33.98 20.98 -12.88
C ALA A 954 33.78 20.57 -11.41
N LEU A 955 34.88 20.29 -10.70
CA LEU A 955 34.80 20.10 -9.27
C LEU A 955 34.55 21.45 -8.60
N PRO A 956 33.86 21.48 -7.45
CA PRO A 956 33.74 22.72 -6.67
C PRO A 956 35.14 23.30 -6.42
N GLY A 957 35.32 24.58 -6.75
CA GLY A 957 36.60 25.28 -6.59
C GLY A 957 37.62 25.11 -7.73
N THR A 958 37.31 24.34 -8.78
CA THR A 958 38.18 24.16 -9.97
C THR A 958 37.55 24.76 -11.24
N THR A 959 38.35 24.98 -12.28
CA THR A 959 37.87 25.64 -13.53
C THR A 959 37.59 24.66 -14.67
N VAL A 960 38.29 23.53 -14.71
CA VAL A 960 38.16 22.52 -15.76
C VAL A 960 37.48 21.26 -15.20
N PRO A 961 36.61 20.56 -15.98
CA PRO A 961 36.12 19.23 -15.64
C PRO A 961 37.29 18.27 -15.36
N PRO A 962 37.28 17.54 -14.23
CA PRO A 962 38.40 16.69 -13.86
C PRO A 962 38.47 15.47 -14.79
N LYS A 963 39.64 15.14 -15.35
CA LYS A 963 39.77 13.79 -15.95
C LYS A 963 39.85 12.76 -14.84
N ILE A 964 38.82 11.91 -14.72
CA ILE A 964 38.70 10.90 -13.66
C ILE A 964 39.20 9.57 -14.20
N HIS A 965 40.23 9.01 -13.58
CA HIS A 965 40.68 7.65 -13.88
C HIS A 965 40.65 6.77 -12.64
N VAL A 966 40.36 5.50 -12.85
CA VAL A 966 40.52 4.43 -11.85
C VAL A 966 41.58 3.48 -12.38
N GLY A 967 42.81 3.61 -11.86
CA GLY A 967 43.97 2.95 -12.47
C GLY A 967 44.17 3.39 -13.93
N ALA A 968 44.10 2.44 -14.88
CA ALA A 968 44.25 2.70 -16.31
C ALA A 968 42.93 3.03 -17.05
N LEU A 969 41.80 3.03 -16.34
CA LEU A 969 40.48 3.22 -16.94
C LEU A 969 40.00 4.67 -16.79
N GLU A 970 39.60 5.32 -17.87
CA GLU A 970 38.95 6.64 -17.87
C GLU A 970 37.45 6.49 -17.60
N CYS A 971 36.94 7.21 -16.59
CA CYS A 971 35.56 7.13 -16.15
C CYS A 971 34.71 8.31 -16.68
N PRO A 972 33.38 8.13 -16.82
CA PRO A 972 32.47 9.22 -17.13
C PRO A 972 32.57 10.39 -16.14
N GLN A 973 32.33 11.60 -16.65
CA GLN A 973 32.35 12.85 -15.86
C GLN A 973 31.10 13.04 -14.97
N VAL A 974 30.05 12.26 -15.23
CA VAL A 974 28.80 12.29 -14.47
C VAL A 974 29.01 11.61 -13.12
N ARG A 975 28.68 12.32 -12.03
CA ARG A 975 28.88 11.85 -10.65
C ARG A 975 27.56 11.52 -9.92
N SER A 976 26.48 11.35 -10.67
CA SER A 976 25.17 10.91 -10.19
C SER A 976 24.84 9.51 -10.69
N PHE A 977 24.53 8.60 -9.76
CA PHE A 977 24.31 7.18 -10.03
C PHE A 977 22.92 6.76 -9.58
N PHE A 978 22.16 6.10 -10.45
CA PHE A 978 20.84 5.55 -10.12
C PHE A 978 20.94 4.02 -10.07
N VAL A 979 20.69 3.46 -8.89
CA VAL A 979 20.75 2.02 -8.63
C VAL A 979 19.33 1.52 -8.47
N ALA A 980 18.74 1.02 -9.56
CA ALA A 980 17.34 0.64 -9.61
C ALA A 980 17.10 -0.69 -10.32
N PRO A 981 16.10 -1.48 -9.86
CA PRO A 981 15.68 -2.66 -10.60
C PRO A 981 15.12 -2.25 -11.98
N SER A 982 15.31 -3.10 -12.98
CA SER A 982 14.79 -2.92 -14.33
C SER A 982 13.42 -3.56 -14.48
N ASP A 983 12.53 -2.92 -15.24
CA ASP A 983 11.23 -3.49 -15.61
C ASP A 983 11.45 -4.55 -16.69
N ARG A 984 11.38 -5.82 -16.26
CA ARG A 984 11.59 -7.01 -17.10
C ARG A 984 10.56 -8.09 -16.75
N PRO A 985 10.32 -9.06 -17.65
CA PRO A 985 9.44 -10.18 -17.34
C PRO A 985 9.96 -10.98 -16.13
N GLY A 986 9.29 -10.82 -14.99
CA GLY A 986 9.76 -11.32 -13.69
C GLY A 986 8.75 -11.14 -12.57
N ILE A 987 9.11 -11.57 -11.37
CA ILE A 987 8.29 -11.40 -10.16
C ILE A 987 8.61 -10.04 -9.54
N ALA A 988 7.87 -9.01 -9.98
CA ALA A 988 8.01 -7.68 -9.41
C ALA A 988 7.60 -7.69 -7.93
N ALA A 989 8.54 -7.30 -7.06
CA ALA A 989 8.30 -7.17 -5.63
C ALA A 989 7.22 -6.11 -5.35
N PRO A 990 6.20 -6.42 -4.52
CA PRO A 990 5.10 -5.50 -4.25
C PRO A 990 5.54 -4.31 -3.36
N LEU A 991 4.74 -3.25 -3.40
CA LEU A 991 4.80 -2.21 -2.37
C LEU A 991 4.02 -2.73 -1.16
N GLY A 992 4.66 -2.90 -0.01
CA GLY A 992 4.04 -3.49 1.18
C GLY A 992 5.03 -3.75 2.30
N TRP A 993 4.67 -4.65 3.22
CA TRP A 993 5.49 -5.05 4.37
C TRP A 993 5.78 -6.55 4.41
N VAL A 994 5.56 -7.27 3.30
CA VAL A 994 5.84 -8.71 3.16
C VAL A 994 6.53 -8.94 1.81
N LEU A 995 7.56 -9.79 1.77
CA LEU A 995 8.19 -10.27 0.54
C LEU A 995 8.29 -11.79 0.52
N SER A 996 7.86 -12.40 -0.59
CA SER A 996 8.09 -13.82 -0.84
C SER A 996 9.55 -14.10 -1.19
N ALA A 997 9.99 -15.35 -1.05
CA ALA A 997 11.30 -15.78 -1.51
C ALA A 997 11.52 -15.53 -3.02
N MET A 998 10.46 -15.65 -3.82
CA MET A 998 10.53 -15.38 -5.27
C MET A 998 10.82 -13.91 -5.57
N SER A 999 10.15 -12.98 -4.86
CA SER A 999 10.40 -11.54 -4.99
C SER A 999 11.81 -11.15 -4.55
N LYS A 1000 12.30 -11.73 -3.44
CA LYS A 1000 13.68 -11.48 -2.95
C LYS A 1000 14.72 -11.97 -3.95
N ASN A 1001 14.57 -13.19 -4.46
CA ASN A 1001 15.49 -13.77 -5.43
C ASN A 1001 15.58 -12.97 -6.73
N ASP A 1002 14.46 -12.41 -7.22
CA ASP A 1002 14.50 -11.55 -8.41
C ASP A 1002 15.24 -10.24 -8.13
N LEU A 1003 15.00 -9.59 -6.98
CA LEU A 1003 15.76 -8.40 -6.56
C LEU A 1003 17.26 -8.70 -6.44
N ASP A 1004 17.65 -9.81 -5.81
CA ASP A 1004 19.05 -10.21 -5.67
C ASP A 1004 19.71 -10.43 -7.03
N LYS A 1005 19.01 -11.11 -7.94
CA LYS A 1005 19.50 -11.33 -9.31
C LYS A 1005 19.72 -10.02 -10.04
N GLN A 1006 18.77 -9.08 -9.95
CA GLN A 1006 18.88 -7.77 -10.58
C GLN A 1006 20.01 -6.92 -9.98
N LEU A 1007 20.17 -6.94 -8.66
CA LEU A 1007 21.27 -6.23 -8.03
C LEU A 1007 22.63 -6.81 -8.45
N LYS A 1008 22.74 -8.14 -8.51
CA LYS A 1008 23.94 -8.81 -9.01
C LYS A 1008 24.28 -8.39 -10.45
N GLU A 1009 23.27 -8.33 -11.32
CA GLU A 1009 23.45 -7.85 -12.70
C GLU A 1009 23.93 -6.39 -12.75
N LEU A 1010 23.46 -5.52 -11.84
CA LEU A 1010 23.94 -4.12 -11.75
C LEU A 1010 25.39 -4.01 -11.23
N VAL A 1011 25.80 -4.89 -10.33
CA VAL A 1011 27.18 -4.97 -9.81
C VAL A 1011 28.13 -5.47 -10.91
N GLU A 1012 27.70 -6.47 -11.68
CA GLU A 1012 28.49 -7.09 -12.75
C GLU A 1012 28.41 -6.35 -14.09
N ALA A 1013 27.56 -5.32 -14.21
CA ALA A 1013 27.32 -4.61 -15.48
C ALA A 1013 28.59 -3.96 -16.05
N GLU A 1014 28.94 -4.33 -17.28
CA GLU A 1014 30.08 -3.75 -18.00
C GLU A 1014 29.72 -2.48 -18.81
N GLY A 1015 28.43 -2.25 -19.08
CA GLY A 1015 27.94 -1.07 -19.81
C GLY A 1015 28.16 0.24 -19.04
N GLY A 1016 28.64 1.29 -19.71
CA GLY A 1016 28.93 2.60 -19.10
C GLY A 1016 30.12 2.62 -18.13
N ALA A 1017 30.85 1.49 -18.01
CA ALA A 1017 32.03 1.37 -17.16
C ALA A 1017 33.17 2.28 -17.63
N CYS A 1018 34.07 2.61 -16.72
CA CYS A 1018 35.35 3.24 -17.06
C CYS A 1018 36.06 2.41 -18.14
N GLN A 1019 36.38 3.04 -19.27
CA GLN A 1019 36.96 2.38 -20.46
C GLN A 1019 38.48 2.54 -20.48
N ALA A 1020 39.19 1.63 -21.14
CA ALA A 1020 40.62 1.81 -21.38
C ALA A 1020 40.83 3.02 -22.30
N ALA A 1021 41.82 3.87 -21.99
CA ALA A 1021 42.06 5.13 -22.70
C ALA A 1021 42.31 4.97 -24.22
N ASP A 1022 42.64 3.75 -24.68
CA ASP A 1022 42.99 3.45 -26.08
C ASP A 1022 41.79 3.04 -26.97
N SER A 1023 40.56 2.91 -26.45
CA SER A 1023 39.38 2.51 -27.25
C SER A 1023 38.63 3.67 -27.89
N ALA A 1024 39.34 4.70 -28.37
CA ALA A 1024 38.77 5.82 -29.11
C ALA A 1024 38.48 5.43 -30.58
N ALA A 1025 37.45 4.62 -30.82
CA ALA A 1025 36.87 4.46 -32.16
C ALA A 1025 35.45 3.88 -32.10
N GLN A 1026 34.44 4.74 -32.18
CA GLN A 1026 33.34 4.70 -33.17
C GLN A 1026 32.11 5.46 -32.67
N ASP A 1027 31.56 6.26 -33.57
CA ASP A 1027 30.38 7.10 -33.43
C ASP A 1027 29.21 6.40 -32.73
N SER A 1028 28.89 6.84 -31.51
CA SER A 1028 27.57 6.69 -30.94
C SER A 1028 27.06 8.07 -30.53
N PRO A 1029 25.84 8.47 -30.91
CA PRO A 1029 25.35 9.83 -30.71
C PRO A 1029 25.31 10.16 -29.21
N ARG A 1030 25.83 11.34 -28.87
CA ARG A 1030 25.88 11.93 -27.52
C ARG A 1030 24.48 12.10 -26.92
N GLY A 1031 23.91 11.02 -26.41
CA GLY A 1031 23.03 11.02 -25.25
C GLY A 1031 23.89 10.59 -24.07
N GLU A 1032 23.99 11.41 -23.03
CA GLU A 1032 24.71 11.08 -21.80
C GLU A 1032 24.17 9.74 -21.25
N THR A 1033 24.90 8.64 -21.46
CA THR A 1033 24.56 7.36 -20.85
C THR A 1033 24.70 7.51 -19.34
N PRO A 1034 23.66 7.21 -18.54
CA PRO A 1034 23.73 7.33 -17.09
C PRO A 1034 24.86 6.44 -16.55
N ALA A 1035 25.65 6.97 -15.62
CA ALA A 1035 26.74 6.24 -15.00
C ALA A 1035 26.18 5.05 -14.20
N THR A 1036 26.78 3.87 -14.36
CA THR A 1036 26.27 2.60 -13.83
C THR A 1036 26.74 2.32 -12.40
N PHE A 1037 26.03 1.43 -11.69
CA PHE A 1037 26.39 1.06 -10.32
C PHE A 1037 27.80 0.46 -10.22
N SER A 1038 28.20 -0.38 -11.18
CA SER A 1038 29.56 -0.90 -11.28
C SER A 1038 30.64 0.19 -11.40
N THR A 1039 30.33 1.32 -12.07
CA THR A 1039 31.22 2.48 -12.14
C THR A 1039 31.40 3.15 -10.78
N LEU A 1040 30.30 3.30 -10.03
CA LEU A 1040 30.35 3.80 -8.65
C LEU A 1040 31.23 2.90 -7.77
N LEU A 1041 31.05 1.57 -7.83
CA LEU A 1041 31.85 0.63 -7.06
C LEU A 1041 33.36 0.74 -7.40
N LYS A 1042 33.70 0.82 -8.70
CA LYS A 1042 35.09 1.03 -9.13
C LYS A 1042 35.70 2.32 -8.59
N LEU A 1043 34.94 3.41 -8.53
CA LEU A 1043 35.40 4.69 -7.96
C LEU A 1043 35.67 4.61 -6.45
N LEU A 1044 35.05 3.67 -5.74
CA LEU A 1044 35.25 3.49 -4.30
C LEU A 1044 36.37 2.49 -3.97
N GLU A 1045 36.65 1.55 -4.88
CA GLU A 1045 37.63 0.49 -4.67
C GLU A 1045 39.03 0.79 -5.24
N GLY A 1046 39.11 1.54 -6.34
CA GLY A 1046 40.38 1.75 -7.06
C GLY A 1046 41.05 3.08 -6.74
N PRO A 1047 42.35 3.24 -7.07
CA PRO A 1047 43.05 4.51 -6.93
C PRO A 1047 42.46 5.52 -7.91
N VAL A 1048 41.63 6.41 -7.39
CA VAL A 1048 41.02 7.49 -8.18
C VAL A 1048 42.06 8.57 -8.39
N THR A 1049 42.36 8.86 -9.66
CA THR A 1049 43.15 10.02 -10.03
C THR A 1049 42.24 11.05 -10.69
N ALA A 1050 42.26 12.27 -10.15
CA ALA A 1050 41.60 13.42 -10.75
C ALA A 1050 42.65 14.47 -11.10
N VAL A 1051 42.68 14.86 -12.37
CA VAL A 1051 43.52 15.99 -12.83
C VAL A 1051 42.59 17.16 -13.12
N ALA A 1052 42.63 18.16 -12.24
CA ALA A 1052 41.96 19.45 -12.44
C ALA A 1052 43.05 20.53 -12.47
N ARG A 1053 43.12 21.30 -13.57
CA ARG A 1053 43.97 22.50 -13.67
C ARG A 1053 43.19 23.75 -13.27
#